data_AF-A0A7C3MLK7-F1
#
_entry.id   AF-A0A7C3MLK7-F1
#
_cell.length_a   1.000
_cell.length_b   1.000
_cell.length_c   1.000
_cell.angle_alpha   90.00
_cell.angle_beta   90.00
_cell.angle_gamma   90.00
#
_symmetry.space_group_name_H-M   'P 1'
#
loop_
_entity.id
_entity.type
_entity.pdbx_description
1 polymer ?
#
loop_
_entity_poly.entity_id
_entity_poly.type
_entity_poly.pdbx_seq_one_letter_code
_entity_poly.pdbx_strand_id
1 'polypeptide(L)'
;MRERILRIFFSGAGMIEKVILFLICFAIYFFPDQNLDPLFLTLFTLAGILLAKKVFSQKIQFSLKINLLTLSLLSLPFSMFISTIFSSYKYPSLLRLGETVLLYISFFLFSILEEKEKDFTLKFIMIISLFFSIFSISKYFLYHQHRASGNFANPNHSAFVLFSGLILIFSHFLEKEKKTIILPMLPIVFAIILSRSRSTLFSFFIFLPLLIFSRRRKNKTLLFLIVSLLLIFIILLLFPNPLSQYFLRTHDPFSFRRVQIWTAGLRMFMDNWIVGVGPYNFSYRVEPYRFPEERRAARYAITFGDAHNDYIHLLTELGLLSIPFIFGIFLLSLRIIKEGINGENCIKRGTSLAILSLFFNSFFTNSIFHTSISFLLIILLSKFKSYGKESFSVKFEIRKPFKILLISAYFFLLISDGLLPFISNKLTINGIKISRTESLEKGLKILNIADKITPINSSVKKEIGIVEKIIYLRTNDPFHLWRSASFLNESIRLNPYQSDSHKELAELFTIVLRRRGLEESFKMAEFHWKKAISIAPFNPFYYFNLSMLYILTYRNDEAEKTLKKCIELEPNYIMAHYYLYKIYEEKGDSEKREEERKEVVRLIKMFGNKNFPSRYFNILFSVPQNVIDEMMEEER
;
A
#
# COMPACT_ATOMS: atom_id res chain seq x y z
N MET A 1 16.03 1.37 -44.38
CA MET A 1 14.88 1.42 -43.43
C MET A 1 15.31 1.75 -42.00
N ARG A 2 16.33 1.06 -41.45
CA ARG A 2 16.94 1.34 -40.13
C ARG A 2 17.39 2.79 -39.96
N GLU A 3 18.12 3.35 -40.92
CA GLU A 3 18.53 4.77 -40.89
C GLU A 3 17.38 5.78 -41.02
N ARG A 4 16.27 5.41 -41.68
CA ARG A 4 15.11 6.29 -41.85
C ARG A 4 14.28 6.34 -40.58
N ILE A 5 14.15 5.22 -39.89
CA ILE A 5 13.58 5.14 -38.53
C ILE A 5 14.47 5.93 -37.57
N LEU A 6 15.78 5.70 -37.59
CA LEU A 6 16.74 6.45 -36.77
C LEU A 6 16.66 7.96 -37.06
N ARG A 7 16.63 8.43 -38.32
CA ARG A 7 16.50 9.87 -38.63
C ARG A 7 15.16 10.49 -38.22
N ILE A 8 14.07 9.73 -38.23
CA ILE A 8 12.76 10.17 -37.69
C ILE A 8 12.79 10.28 -36.15
N PHE A 9 13.53 9.41 -35.47
CA PHE A 9 13.70 9.46 -34.01
C PHE A 9 14.75 10.50 -33.55
N PHE A 10 15.80 10.73 -34.36
CA PHE A 10 17.05 11.38 -33.94
C PHE A 10 17.40 12.70 -34.66
N SER A 11 16.46 13.34 -35.37
CA SER A 11 16.68 14.69 -35.90
C SER A 11 16.29 15.78 -34.90
N GLY A 12 17.24 16.65 -34.55
CA GLY A 12 17.06 17.86 -33.73
C GLY A 12 17.85 17.83 -32.41
N ALA A 13 18.42 18.99 -32.02
CA ALA A 13 18.94 19.22 -30.68
C ALA A 13 17.83 18.86 -29.67
N GLY A 14 18.06 17.83 -28.85
CA GLY A 14 17.01 17.22 -28.03
C GLY A 14 17.08 15.69 -27.83
N MET A 15 18.12 15.00 -28.34
CA MET A 15 18.21 13.52 -28.27
C MET A 15 18.27 13.01 -26.82
N ILE A 16 19.05 13.66 -25.97
CA ILE A 16 19.21 13.28 -24.56
C ILE A 16 17.87 13.48 -23.82
N GLU A 17 17.19 14.58 -24.12
CA GLU A 17 15.88 14.93 -23.57
C GLU A 17 14.81 13.89 -23.92
N LYS A 18 14.78 13.45 -25.18
CA LYS A 18 13.89 12.38 -25.66
C LYS A 18 14.19 11.03 -25.00
N VAL A 19 15.47 10.68 -24.85
CA VAL A 19 15.89 9.40 -24.24
C VAL A 19 15.45 9.34 -22.78
N ILE A 20 15.60 10.42 -22.02
CA ILE A 20 15.25 10.39 -20.59
C ILE A 20 13.73 10.46 -20.41
N LEU A 21 12.99 11.22 -21.22
CA LEU A 21 11.52 11.14 -21.23
C LEU A 21 11.02 9.72 -21.50
N PHE A 22 11.69 9.00 -22.42
CA PHE A 22 11.42 7.58 -22.66
C PHE A 22 11.71 6.74 -21.42
N LEU A 23 12.88 6.91 -20.79
CA LEU A 23 13.27 6.17 -19.60
C LEU A 23 12.30 6.41 -18.42
N ILE A 24 11.82 7.64 -18.23
CA ILE A 24 10.78 7.94 -17.22
C ILE A 24 9.51 7.15 -17.51
N CYS A 25 9.02 7.18 -18.75
CA CYS A 25 7.83 6.42 -19.11
C CYS A 25 8.05 4.91 -18.97
N PHE A 26 9.26 4.42 -19.26
CA PHE A 26 9.63 3.02 -19.10
C PHE A 26 9.62 2.61 -17.63
N ALA A 27 10.17 3.46 -16.75
CA ALA A 27 10.19 3.25 -15.30
C ALA A 27 8.78 3.05 -14.72
N ILE A 28 7.83 3.90 -15.12
CA ILE A 28 6.43 3.87 -14.66
C ILE A 28 5.82 2.47 -14.82
N TYR A 29 6.12 1.78 -15.92
CA TYR A 29 5.51 0.49 -16.26
C TYR A 29 6.33 -0.71 -15.76
N PHE A 30 7.67 -0.63 -15.81
CA PHE A 30 8.53 -1.81 -15.59
C PHE A 30 9.13 -1.90 -14.19
N PHE A 31 9.17 -0.82 -13.41
CA PHE A 31 9.69 -0.84 -12.03
C PHE A 31 8.68 -0.28 -11.01
N PRO A 32 7.48 -0.90 -10.90
CA PRO A 32 6.45 -0.45 -9.96
C PRO A 32 6.74 -0.93 -8.53
N ASP A 33 7.20 -0.01 -7.68
CA ASP A 33 7.07 0.00 -6.20
C ASP A 33 7.28 -1.33 -5.44
N GLN A 34 8.15 -2.21 -5.93
CA GLN A 34 8.69 -3.30 -5.12
C GLN A 34 10.10 -2.94 -4.69
N ASN A 35 10.18 -2.20 -3.58
CA ASN A 35 11.41 -1.72 -2.96
C ASN A 35 12.24 -0.83 -3.90
N LEU A 36 11.89 0.48 -4.00
CA LEU A 36 12.74 1.57 -4.51
C LEU A 36 13.98 1.07 -5.26
N ASP A 37 13.75 0.48 -6.44
CA ASP A 37 14.82 -0.18 -7.20
C ASP A 37 15.91 0.87 -7.43
N PRO A 38 17.20 0.57 -7.22
CA PRO A 38 18.29 1.48 -7.57
C PRO A 38 18.08 2.10 -8.95
N LEU A 39 17.52 1.34 -9.89
CA LEU A 39 17.17 1.83 -11.22
C LEU A 39 16.05 2.89 -11.21
N PHE A 40 15.00 2.76 -10.39
CA PHE A 40 13.97 3.80 -10.22
C PHE A 40 14.60 5.10 -9.74
N LEU A 41 15.45 5.03 -8.71
CA LEU A 41 16.15 6.20 -8.19
C LEU A 41 17.12 6.81 -9.23
N THR A 42 17.76 5.97 -10.04
CA THR A 42 18.67 6.36 -11.14
C THR A 42 17.91 7.09 -12.25
N LEU A 43 16.71 6.61 -12.59
CA LEU A 43 15.87 7.23 -13.61
C LEU A 43 15.28 8.57 -13.13
N PHE A 44 14.99 8.69 -11.83
CA PHE A 44 14.58 9.94 -11.19
C PHE A 44 15.70 10.97 -11.06
N THR A 45 16.94 10.53 -10.82
CA THR A 45 18.12 11.39 -10.86
C THR A 45 18.40 11.86 -12.30
N LEU A 46 18.31 10.98 -13.29
CA LEU A 46 18.45 11.35 -14.72
C LEU A 46 17.36 12.35 -15.17
N ALA A 47 16.11 12.14 -14.74
CA ALA A 47 15.03 13.10 -14.93
C ALA A 47 15.35 14.45 -14.26
N GLY A 48 15.81 14.44 -13.02
CA GLY A 48 16.24 15.63 -12.28
C GLY A 48 17.35 16.40 -12.98
N ILE A 49 18.35 15.71 -13.53
CA ILE A 49 19.49 16.32 -14.25
C ILE A 49 19.02 17.04 -15.52
N LEU A 50 18.12 16.44 -16.30
CA LEU A 50 17.55 17.11 -17.46
C LEU A 50 16.71 18.31 -17.11
N LEU A 51 15.87 18.14 -16.10
CA LEU A 51 14.98 19.19 -15.65
C LEU A 51 15.80 20.35 -15.08
N ALA A 52 16.90 20.08 -14.38
CA ALA A 52 17.86 21.09 -13.95
C ALA A 52 18.47 21.84 -15.15
N LYS A 53 18.98 21.12 -16.16
CA LYS A 53 19.54 21.71 -17.38
C LYS A 53 18.53 22.66 -18.06
N LYS A 54 17.26 22.23 -18.16
CA LYS A 54 16.20 23.00 -18.82
C LYS A 54 15.72 24.19 -17.98
N VAL A 55 15.62 24.02 -16.67
CA VAL A 55 15.27 25.11 -15.74
C VAL A 55 16.32 26.22 -15.78
N PHE A 56 17.60 25.89 -15.93
CA PHE A 56 18.66 26.90 -16.06
C PHE A 56 18.76 27.54 -17.45
N SER A 57 18.38 26.84 -18.52
CA SER A 57 18.47 27.37 -19.89
C SER A 57 17.30 28.28 -20.30
N GLN A 58 16.14 28.19 -19.63
CA GLN A 58 14.95 28.96 -20.00
C GLN A 58 14.65 30.10 -19.01
N LYS A 59 14.22 31.26 -19.52
CA LYS A 59 13.50 32.25 -18.71
C LYS A 59 12.12 31.69 -18.40
N ILE A 60 11.91 31.29 -17.15
CA ILE A 60 10.62 30.73 -16.70
C ILE A 60 9.79 31.88 -16.14
N GLN A 61 8.80 32.29 -16.90
CA GLN A 61 7.68 33.07 -16.37
C GLN A 61 6.62 32.10 -15.91
N PHE A 62 6.46 31.98 -14.59
CA PHE A 62 5.39 31.16 -14.04
C PHE A 62 4.17 32.03 -13.81
N SER A 63 3.01 31.47 -14.16
CA SER A 63 1.72 32.11 -14.06
C SER A 63 0.84 31.20 -13.19
N LEU A 64 0.67 31.58 -11.92
CA LEU A 64 -0.24 30.89 -11.01
C LEU A 64 -1.56 31.65 -10.99
N LYS A 65 -2.65 30.97 -11.32
CA LYS A 65 -4.00 31.46 -11.04
C LYS A 65 -4.36 30.98 -9.64
N ILE A 66 -4.55 31.88 -8.69
CA ILE A 66 -5.10 31.52 -7.39
C ILE A 66 -6.62 31.46 -7.57
N ASN A 67 -7.18 30.26 -7.61
CA ASN A 67 -8.61 30.00 -7.64
C ASN A 67 -8.91 28.84 -6.70
N LEU A 68 -10.20 28.58 -6.43
CA LEU A 68 -10.60 27.52 -5.50
C LEU A 68 -9.98 26.17 -5.87
N LEU A 69 -9.88 25.86 -7.16
CA LEU A 69 -9.24 24.63 -7.64
C LEU A 69 -7.74 24.57 -7.31
N THR A 70 -6.96 25.65 -7.54
CA THR A 70 -5.53 25.65 -7.22
C THR A 70 -5.26 25.67 -5.73
N LEU A 71 -6.09 26.36 -4.95
CA LEU A 71 -6.05 26.31 -3.49
C LEU A 71 -6.34 24.90 -2.97
N SER A 72 -7.35 24.23 -3.52
CA SER A 72 -7.67 22.85 -3.19
C SER A 72 -6.56 21.87 -3.57
N LEU A 73 -5.89 22.07 -4.71
CA LEU A 73 -4.74 21.21 -5.06
C LEU A 73 -3.54 21.48 -4.15
N LEU A 74 -3.28 22.73 -3.77
CA LEU A 74 -2.18 23.06 -2.85
C LEU A 74 -2.49 22.69 -1.39
N SER A 75 -3.74 22.39 -1.05
CA SER A 75 -4.10 22.01 0.31
C SER A 75 -3.54 20.65 0.72
N LEU A 76 -3.28 19.72 -0.21
CA LEU A 76 -2.77 18.38 0.14
C LEU A 76 -1.41 18.42 0.88
N PRO A 77 -0.33 19.02 0.33
CA PRO A 77 0.95 19.06 1.05
C PRO A 77 0.85 19.83 2.36
N PHE A 78 0.02 20.88 2.41
CA PHE A 78 -0.24 21.62 3.66
C PHE A 78 -0.94 20.74 4.72
N SER A 79 -1.94 19.98 4.30
CA SER A 79 -2.68 19.05 5.16
C SER A 79 -1.79 17.92 5.65
N MET A 80 -0.96 17.37 4.77
CA MET A 80 0.05 16.38 5.13
C MET A 80 1.07 16.94 6.11
N PHE A 81 1.54 18.18 5.92
CA PHE A 81 2.46 18.83 6.83
C PHE A 81 1.88 18.95 8.24
N ILE A 82 0.65 19.49 8.37
CA ILE A 82 -0.03 19.60 9.66
C ILE A 82 -0.23 18.20 10.26
N SER A 83 -0.77 17.27 9.50
CA SER A 83 -1.04 15.90 9.98
C SER A 83 0.24 15.17 10.40
N THR A 84 1.39 15.45 9.77
CA THR A 84 2.70 14.87 10.12
C THR A 84 3.21 15.35 11.48
N ILE A 85 2.91 16.60 11.86
CA ILE A 85 3.27 17.13 13.18
C ILE A 85 2.62 16.31 14.30
N PHE A 86 1.36 15.91 14.08
CA PHE A 86 0.53 15.18 15.04
C PHE A 86 0.51 13.66 14.80
N SER A 87 1.26 13.15 13.83
CA SER A 87 1.17 11.74 13.46
C SER A 87 1.69 10.83 14.56
N SER A 88 1.04 9.66 14.69
CA SER A 88 1.41 8.67 15.70
C SER A 88 2.81 8.09 15.50
N TYR A 89 3.20 7.90 14.24
CA TYR A 89 4.53 7.44 13.86
C TYR A 89 5.08 8.38 12.77
N LYS A 90 6.05 9.22 13.16
CA LYS A 90 6.55 10.33 12.35
C LYS A 90 7.38 9.90 11.14
N TYR A 91 8.18 8.84 11.27
CA TYR A 91 9.06 8.40 10.20
C TYR A 91 8.33 8.13 8.86
N PRO A 92 7.28 7.27 8.81
CA PRO A 92 6.54 7.06 7.56
C PRO A 92 5.83 8.33 7.07
N SER A 93 5.35 9.18 7.97
CA SER A 93 4.72 10.45 7.59
C SER A 93 5.68 11.41 6.91
N LEU A 94 6.91 11.52 7.43
CA LEU A 94 7.96 12.34 6.83
C LEU A 94 8.33 11.86 5.43
N LEU A 95 8.49 10.54 5.25
CA LEU A 95 8.74 9.94 3.94
C LEU A 95 7.60 10.26 2.97
N ARG A 96 6.35 10.07 3.40
CA ARG A 96 5.19 10.32 2.54
C ARG A 96 4.99 11.80 2.21
N LEU A 97 5.26 12.70 3.16
CA LEU A 97 5.26 14.14 2.93
C LEU A 97 6.33 14.50 1.89
N GLY A 98 7.54 13.97 2.05
CA GLY A 98 8.66 14.13 1.12
C GLY A 98 8.35 13.65 -0.30
N GLU A 99 7.81 12.44 -0.43
CA GLU A 99 7.29 11.90 -1.69
C GLU A 99 6.26 12.82 -2.32
N THR A 100 5.32 13.34 -1.53
CA THR A 100 4.28 14.24 -2.03
C THR A 100 4.86 15.57 -2.49
N VAL A 101 5.79 16.17 -1.75
CA VAL A 101 6.49 17.39 -2.17
C VAL A 101 7.28 17.13 -3.45
N LEU A 102 7.97 15.99 -3.55
CA LEU A 102 8.68 15.57 -4.75
C LEU A 102 7.73 15.42 -5.96
N LEU A 103 6.53 14.87 -5.76
CA LEU A 103 5.47 14.79 -6.78
C LEU A 103 5.02 16.19 -7.24
N TYR A 104 4.87 17.16 -6.34
CA TYR A 104 4.49 18.53 -6.70
C TYR A 104 5.61 19.25 -7.44
N ILE A 105 6.87 19.07 -7.02
CA ILE A 105 8.04 19.57 -7.75
C ILE A 105 8.08 18.94 -9.15
N SER A 106 7.84 17.63 -9.26
CA SER A 106 7.78 16.93 -10.54
C SER A 106 6.67 17.46 -11.44
N PHE A 107 5.47 17.66 -10.90
CA PHE A 107 4.36 18.28 -11.62
C PHE A 107 4.70 19.67 -12.14
N PHE A 108 5.30 20.51 -11.30
CA PHE A 108 5.76 21.83 -11.67
C PHE A 108 6.76 21.76 -12.83
N LEU A 109 7.77 20.89 -12.72
CA LEU A 109 8.79 20.68 -13.75
C LEU A 109 8.20 20.18 -15.07
N PHE A 110 7.30 19.19 -15.03
CA PHE A 110 6.59 18.69 -16.23
C PHE A 110 5.68 19.75 -16.85
N SER A 111 5.11 20.65 -16.06
CA SER A 111 4.23 21.70 -16.57
C SER A 111 4.96 22.74 -17.44
N ILE A 112 6.27 22.90 -17.24
CA ILE A 112 7.13 23.83 -17.98
C ILE A 112 7.62 23.26 -19.32
N LEU A 113 7.47 21.94 -19.55
CA LEU A 113 7.82 21.33 -20.83
C LEU A 113 7.06 21.98 -21.98
N GLU A 114 7.69 22.01 -23.15
CA GLU A 114 7.06 22.53 -24.36
C GLU A 114 5.95 21.60 -24.83
N GLU A 115 4.94 22.13 -25.52
CA GLU A 115 3.81 21.30 -25.98
C GLU A 115 4.25 20.13 -26.87
N LYS A 116 5.30 20.34 -27.70
CA LYS A 116 5.89 19.29 -28.54
C LYS A 116 6.46 18.14 -27.71
N GLU A 117 7.07 18.45 -26.56
CA GLU A 117 7.62 17.44 -25.66
C GLU A 117 6.52 16.70 -24.91
N LYS A 118 5.50 17.41 -24.42
CA LYS A 118 4.34 16.77 -23.79
C LYS A 118 3.62 15.82 -24.76
N ASP A 119 3.47 16.22 -26.03
CA ASP A 119 2.92 15.35 -27.08
C ASP A 119 3.81 14.14 -27.34
N PHE A 120 5.13 14.30 -27.25
CA PHE A 120 6.09 13.22 -27.38
C PHE A 120 6.01 12.24 -26.20
N THR A 121 5.88 12.74 -24.96
CA THR A 121 5.67 11.92 -23.76
C THR A 121 4.40 11.08 -23.85
N LEU A 122 3.28 11.66 -24.32
CA LEU A 122 2.04 10.89 -24.53
C LEU A 122 2.20 9.76 -25.54
N LYS A 123 2.95 10.00 -26.64
CA LYS A 123 3.26 8.94 -27.62
C LYS A 123 4.09 7.82 -27.00
N PHE A 124 5.03 8.13 -26.11
CA PHE A 124 5.77 7.10 -25.39
C PHE A 124 4.91 6.29 -24.44
N ILE A 125 4.00 6.93 -23.70
CA ILE A 125 3.05 6.23 -22.83
C ILE A 125 2.24 5.22 -23.66
N MET A 126 1.79 5.60 -24.86
CA MET A 126 1.08 4.70 -25.77
C MET A 126 1.95 3.49 -26.20
N ILE A 127 3.19 3.74 -26.65
CA ILE A 127 4.11 2.67 -27.10
C ILE A 127 4.46 1.72 -25.95
N ILE A 128 4.76 2.28 -24.78
CA ILE A 128 5.17 1.52 -23.60
C ILE A 128 3.99 0.72 -23.05
N SER A 129 2.76 1.24 -23.12
CA SER A 129 1.55 0.48 -22.76
C SER A 129 1.40 -0.78 -23.61
N LEU A 130 1.67 -0.69 -24.92
CA LEU A 130 1.64 -1.84 -25.81
C LEU A 130 2.72 -2.86 -25.41
N PHE A 131 3.97 -2.41 -25.25
CA PHE A 131 5.07 -3.29 -24.88
C PHE A 131 4.85 -3.96 -23.51
N PHE A 132 4.37 -3.19 -22.53
CA PHE A 132 4.05 -3.67 -21.20
C PHE A 132 2.89 -4.67 -21.22
N SER A 133 1.88 -4.49 -22.08
CA SER A 133 0.79 -5.47 -22.20
C SER A 133 1.30 -6.83 -22.67
N ILE A 134 2.18 -6.85 -23.68
CA ILE A 134 2.81 -8.07 -24.19
C ILE A 134 3.65 -8.71 -23.09
N PHE A 135 4.49 -7.93 -22.41
CA PHE A 135 5.28 -8.39 -21.28
C PHE A 135 4.43 -9.01 -20.16
N SER A 136 3.32 -8.37 -19.80
CA SER A 136 2.40 -8.86 -18.76
C SER A 136 1.71 -10.17 -19.17
N ILE A 137 1.36 -10.32 -20.45
CA ILE A 137 0.79 -11.57 -20.99
C ILE A 137 1.85 -12.68 -20.99
N SER A 138 3.07 -12.37 -21.43
CA SER A 138 4.18 -13.33 -21.43
C SER A 138 4.47 -13.84 -20.03
N LYS A 139 4.55 -12.96 -19.01
CA LYS A 139 4.77 -13.41 -17.63
C LYS A 139 3.63 -14.26 -17.09
N TYR A 140 2.39 -13.92 -17.44
CA TYR A 140 1.21 -14.70 -17.02
C TYR A 140 1.33 -16.17 -17.46
N PHE A 141 1.68 -16.40 -18.72
CA PHE A 141 1.83 -17.77 -19.25
C PHE A 141 3.14 -18.44 -18.83
N LEU A 142 4.27 -17.75 -18.90
CA LEU A 142 5.59 -18.34 -18.61
C LEU A 142 5.81 -18.67 -17.13
N TYR A 143 5.29 -17.83 -16.22
CA TYR A 143 5.43 -18.05 -14.77
C TYR A 143 4.17 -18.60 -14.12
N HIS A 144 3.19 -19.05 -14.93
CA HIS A 144 1.89 -19.56 -14.47
C HIS A 144 1.23 -18.66 -13.41
N GLN A 145 1.30 -17.34 -13.59
CA GLN A 145 0.71 -16.41 -12.63
C GLN A 145 -0.82 -16.51 -12.67
N HIS A 146 -1.47 -16.46 -11.51
CA HIS A 146 -2.93 -16.49 -11.46
C HIS A 146 -3.62 -15.25 -12.08
N ARG A 147 -2.91 -14.12 -12.14
CA ARG A 147 -3.40 -12.84 -12.69
C ARG A 147 -2.27 -12.14 -13.41
N ALA A 148 -2.57 -11.48 -14.54
CA ALA A 148 -1.58 -10.70 -15.26
C ALA A 148 -1.29 -9.39 -14.52
N SER A 149 -0.10 -9.26 -13.92
CA SER A 149 0.34 -8.04 -13.23
C SER A 149 1.65 -7.44 -13.78
N GLY A 150 2.36 -8.18 -14.64
CA GLY A 150 3.69 -7.79 -15.10
C GLY A 150 4.67 -7.75 -13.92
N ASN A 151 5.17 -6.56 -13.60
CA ASN A 151 6.03 -6.33 -12.43
C ASN A 151 5.28 -5.69 -11.25
N PHE A 152 4.02 -5.29 -11.41
CA PHE A 152 3.24 -4.74 -10.30
C PHE A 152 2.95 -5.84 -9.27
N ALA A 153 3.08 -5.49 -7.99
CA ALA A 153 2.62 -6.34 -6.89
C ALA A 153 1.11 -6.58 -6.97
N ASN A 154 0.36 -5.53 -7.33
CA ASN A 154 -1.09 -5.56 -7.44
C ASN A 154 -1.53 -5.57 -8.91
N PRO A 155 -2.22 -6.62 -9.40
CA PRO A 155 -2.75 -6.66 -10.77
C PRO A 155 -3.77 -5.56 -11.09
N ASN A 156 -4.39 -4.91 -10.08
CA ASN A 156 -5.29 -3.78 -10.33
C ASN A 156 -4.49 -2.54 -10.80
N HIS A 157 -3.30 -2.31 -10.24
CA HIS A 157 -2.46 -1.17 -10.62
C HIS A 157 -1.94 -1.31 -12.06
N SER A 158 -1.51 -2.51 -12.45
CA SER A 158 -1.09 -2.78 -13.84
C SER A 158 -2.24 -2.52 -14.82
N ALA A 159 -3.45 -2.95 -14.48
CA ALA A 159 -4.65 -2.75 -15.29
C ALA A 159 -4.99 -1.27 -15.48
N PHE A 160 -4.85 -0.42 -14.44
CA PHE A 160 -5.11 1.03 -14.55
C PHE A 160 -4.14 1.74 -15.48
N VAL A 161 -2.85 1.43 -15.33
CA VAL A 161 -1.80 2.01 -16.16
C VAL A 161 -1.99 1.59 -17.63
N LEU A 162 -2.34 0.33 -17.88
CA LEU A 162 -2.72 -0.17 -19.21
C LEU A 162 -3.99 0.50 -19.77
N PHE A 163 -5.02 0.70 -18.94
CA PHE A 163 -6.28 1.30 -19.37
C PHE A 163 -6.15 2.77 -19.74
N SER A 164 -5.32 3.52 -19.01
CA SER A 164 -4.98 4.90 -19.38
C SER A 164 -4.28 4.96 -20.74
N GLY A 165 -3.33 4.06 -20.98
CA GLY A 165 -2.70 3.87 -22.28
C GLY A 165 -3.69 3.53 -23.39
N LEU A 166 -4.64 2.63 -23.11
CA LEU A 166 -5.70 2.24 -24.04
C LEU A 166 -6.56 3.43 -24.47
N ILE A 167 -6.99 4.27 -23.52
CA ILE A 167 -7.79 5.47 -23.82
C ILE A 167 -6.99 6.43 -24.71
N LEU A 168 -5.72 6.67 -24.42
CA LEU A 168 -4.86 7.55 -25.22
C LEU A 168 -4.68 6.99 -26.64
N ILE A 169 -4.35 5.70 -26.76
CA ILE A 169 -4.23 5.00 -28.03
C ILE A 169 -5.50 5.13 -28.86
N PHE A 170 -6.64 4.82 -28.25
CA PHE A 170 -7.94 4.88 -28.91
C PHE A 170 -8.31 6.32 -29.34
N SER A 171 -7.99 7.32 -28.50
CA SER A 171 -8.24 8.73 -28.81
C SER A 171 -7.42 9.23 -30.00
N HIS A 172 -6.15 8.84 -30.11
CA HIS A 172 -5.30 9.19 -31.24
C HIS A 172 -5.78 8.53 -32.54
N PHE A 173 -6.36 7.32 -32.45
CA PHE A 173 -6.89 6.63 -33.62
C PHE A 173 -8.20 7.20 -34.13
N LEU A 174 -9.09 7.61 -33.23
CA LEU A 174 -10.31 8.29 -33.64
C LEU A 174 -9.96 9.50 -34.53
N GLU A 175 -8.94 10.28 -34.19
CA GLU A 175 -8.54 11.45 -34.99
C GLU A 175 -8.17 11.13 -36.45
N LYS A 176 -7.68 9.92 -36.76
CA LYS A 176 -7.08 9.59 -38.08
C LYS A 176 -7.97 8.77 -39.04
N GLU A 177 -9.19 8.39 -38.66
CA GLU A 177 -10.16 7.61 -39.48
C GLU A 177 -9.61 6.33 -40.16
N LYS A 178 -8.51 5.74 -39.65
CA LYS A 178 -7.93 4.52 -40.24
C LYS A 178 -8.51 3.25 -39.59
N LYS A 179 -9.17 2.40 -40.39
CA LYS A 179 -9.80 1.14 -39.96
C LYS A 179 -8.81 0.01 -39.58
N THR A 180 -7.54 0.12 -39.92
CA THR A 180 -6.55 -0.98 -39.87
C THR A 180 -5.81 -1.17 -38.52
N ILE A 181 -6.19 -0.48 -37.44
CA ILE A 181 -5.36 -0.41 -36.22
C ILE A 181 -6.11 -0.82 -34.94
N ILE A 182 -7.06 -1.75 -35.05
CA ILE A 182 -7.60 -2.48 -33.88
C ILE A 182 -6.52 -3.40 -33.27
N LEU A 183 -5.57 -3.87 -34.09
CA LEU A 183 -4.56 -4.86 -33.73
C LEU A 183 -3.69 -4.50 -32.50
N PRO A 184 -3.12 -3.29 -32.35
CA PRO A 184 -2.34 -2.94 -31.15
C PRO A 184 -3.19 -2.72 -29.90
N MET A 185 -4.52 -2.60 -29.99
CA MET A 185 -5.37 -2.54 -28.80
C MET A 185 -5.65 -3.93 -28.22
N LEU A 186 -5.62 -4.99 -29.04
CA LEU A 186 -5.93 -6.35 -28.62
C LEU A 186 -5.02 -6.87 -27.49
N PRO A 187 -3.68 -6.72 -27.55
CA PRO A 187 -2.82 -7.12 -26.44
C PRO A 187 -3.16 -6.38 -25.14
N ILE A 188 -3.47 -5.08 -25.21
CA ILE A 188 -3.79 -4.27 -24.04
C ILE A 188 -5.11 -4.73 -23.41
N VAL A 189 -6.15 -4.91 -24.22
CA VAL A 189 -7.45 -5.41 -23.75
C VAL A 189 -7.31 -6.82 -23.17
N PHE A 190 -6.54 -7.69 -23.83
CA PHE A 190 -6.30 -9.05 -23.35
C PHE A 190 -5.55 -9.05 -22.00
N ALA A 191 -4.50 -8.22 -21.86
CA ALA A 191 -3.80 -8.05 -20.58
C ALA A 191 -4.72 -7.52 -19.48
N ILE A 192 -5.62 -6.56 -19.77
CA ILE A 192 -6.61 -6.06 -18.80
C ILE A 192 -7.58 -7.17 -18.39
N ILE A 193 -8.06 -8.01 -19.30
CA ILE A 193 -8.93 -9.14 -18.97
C ILE A 193 -8.19 -10.15 -18.08
N LEU A 194 -6.96 -10.51 -18.44
CA LEU A 194 -6.12 -11.43 -17.65
C LEU A 194 -5.72 -10.86 -16.28
N SER A 195 -5.72 -9.53 -16.13
CA SER A 195 -5.52 -8.90 -14.82
C SER A 195 -6.66 -9.18 -13.85
N ARG A 196 -7.86 -9.51 -14.36
CA ARG A 196 -9.10 -9.69 -13.59
C ARG A 196 -9.46 -8.48 -12.71
N SER A 197 -9.02 -7.28 -13.07
CA SER A 197 -9.34 -6.04 -12.35
C SER A 197 -10.77 -5.57 -12.65
N ARG A 198 -11.70 -5.79 -11.71
CA ARG A 198 -13.11 -5.45 -11.88
C ARG A 198 -13.32 -3.94 -12.08
N SER A 199 -12.66 -3.09 -11.30
CA SER A 199 -12.78 -1.63 -11.42
C SER A 199 -12.29 -1.10 -12.77
N THR A 200 -11.23 -1.71 -13.33
CA THR A 200 -10.75 -1.36 -14.67
C THR A 200 -11.74 -1.81 -15.74
N LEU A 201 -12.34 -3.00 -15.61
CA LEU A 201 -13.37 -3.47 -16.54
C LEU A 201 -14.61 -2.55 -16.47
N PHE A 202 -15.07 -2.15 -15.29
CA PHE A 202 -16.13 -1.15 -15.15
C PHE A 202 -15.76 0.17 -15.82
N SER A 203 -14.53 0.64 -15.62
CA SER A 203 -14.01 1.85 -16.27
C SER A 203 -14.02 1.72 -17.79
N PHE A 204 -13.68 0.55 -18.33
CA PHE A 204 -13.73 0.25 -19.76
C PHE A 204 -15.14 0.45 -20.33
N PHE A 205 -16.16 -0.10 -19.66
CA PHE A 205 -17.55 0.05 -20.11
C PHE A 205 -18.09 1.48 -19.96
N ILE A 206 -17.53 2.30 -19.07
CA ILE A 206 -17.97 3.70 -18.88
C ILE A 206 -17.24 4.65 -19.84
N PHE A 207 -15.90 4.65 -19.82
CA PHE A 207 -15.11 5.71 -20.45
C PHE A 207 -14.85 5.49 -21.95
N LEU A 208 -14.75 4.24 -22.41
CA LEU A 208 -14.54 3.96 -23.83
C LEU A 208 -15.75 4.39 -24.68
N PRO A 209 -17.00 4.08 -24.26
CA PRO A 209 -18.18 4.54 -25.00
C PRO A 209 -18.38 6.06 -24.94
N LEU A 210 -18.05 6.71 -23.80
CA LEU A 210 -18.07 8.18 -23.69
C LEU A 210 -17.13 8.83 -24.72
N LEU A 211 -15.94 8.24 -24.97
CA LEU A 211 -15.03 8.74 -26.00
C LEU A 211 -15.66 8.64 -27.40
N ILE A 212 -16.30 7.52 -27.73
CA ILE A 212 -16.97 7.31 -29.03
C ILE A 212 -18.12 8.31 -29.21
N PHE A 213 -18.95 8.48 -28.18
CA PHE A 213 -20.13 9.33 -28.21
C PHE A 213 -19.78 10.82 -28.32
N SER A 214 -18.69 11.26 -27.66
CA SER A 214 -18.23 12.66 -27.73
C SER A 214 -18.01 13.15 -29.18
N ARG A 215 -17.75 12.25 -30.12
CA ARG A 215 -17.60 12.56 -31.57
C ARG A 215 -18.93 12.59 -32.32
N ARG A 216 -19.94 11.82 -31.88
CA ARG A 216 -21.24 11.66 -32.55
C ARG A 216 -22.38 12.20 -31.67
N ARG A 217 -22.41 13.52 -31.47
CA ARG A 217 -23.42 14.26 -30.66
C ARG A 217 -24.90 13.95 -30.98
N LYS A 218 -25.22 13.30 -32.10
CA LYS A 218 -26.60 13.12 -32.60
C LYS A 218 -27.26 11.78 -32.29
N ASN A 219 -26.56 10.72 -31.88
CA ASN A 219 -27.15 9.37 -31.85
C ASN A 219 -27.56 8.91 -30.43
N LYS A 220 -28.69 9.43 -29.92
CA LYS A 220 -29.25 9.12 -28.59
C LYS A 220 -29.52 7.61 -28.38
N THR A 221 -29.82 6.88 -29.45
CA THR A 221 -30.09 5.43 -29.44
C THR A 221 -28.85 4.63 -29.03
N LEU A 222 -27.66 5.04 -29.46
CA LEU A 222 -26.41 4.37 -29.09
C LEU A 222 -26.06 4.62 -27.62
N LEU A 223 -26.34 5.83 -27.10
CA LEU A 223 -26.19 6.14 -25.68
C LEU A 223 -27.12 5.30 -24.81
N PHE A 224 -28.40 5.17 -25.22
CA PHE A 224 -29.34 4.28 -24.56
C PHE A 224 -28.86 2.82 -24.59
N LEU A 225 -28.34 2.33 -25.71
CA LEU A 225 -27.82 0.97 -25.83
C LEU A 225 -26.59 0.73 -24.94
N ILE A 226 -25.67 1.70 -24.87
CA ILE A 226 -24.49 1.66 -24.00
C ILE A 226 -24.89 1.72 -22.54
N VAL A 227 -25.78 2.64 -22.15
CA VAL A 227 -26.27 2.76 -20.77
C VAL A 227 -27.03 1.51 -20.36
N SER A 228 -27.84 0.93 -21.27
CA SER A 228 -28.53 -0.33 -21.05
C SER A 228 -27.55 -1.51 -20.96
N LEU A 229 -26.52 -1.60 -21.79
CA LEU A 229 -25.47 -2.61 -21.68
C LEU A 229 -24.65 -2.46 -20.41
N LEU A 230 -24.37 -1.23 -19.97
CA LEU A 230 -23.74 -0.91 -18.70
C LEU A 230 -24.64 -1.33 -17.52
N LEU A 231 -25.93 -1.01 -17.57
CA LEU A 231 -26.90 -1.41 -16.54
C LEU A 231 -27.01 -2.93 -16.48
N ILE A 232 -27.12 -3.59 -17.64
CA ILE A 232 -27.18 -5.05 -17.76
C ILE A 232 -25.88 -5.67 -17.23
N PHE A 233 -24.72 -5.10 -17.54
CA PHE A 233 -23.43 -5.58 -17.04
C PHE A 233 -23.28 -5.38 -15.52
N ILE A 234 -23.74 -4.24 -14.99
CA ILE A 234 -23.79 -3.95 -13.56
C ILE A 234 -24.75 -4.93 -12.85
N ILE A 235 -25.93 -5.19 -13.43
CA ILE A 235 -26.89 -6.19 -12.95
C ILE A 235 -26.27 -7.59 -13.00
N LEU A 236 -25.61 -7.97 -14.09
CA LEU A 236 -24.92 -9.25 -14.23
C LEU A 236 -23.77 -9.43 -13.23
N LEU A 237 -23.21 -8.35 -12.67
CA LEU A 237 -22.20 -8.42 -11.62
C LEU A 237 -22.78 -8.39 -10.19
N LEU A 238 -23.93 -7.74 -10.00
CA LEU A 238 -24.61 -7.64 -8.70
C LEU A 238 -25.44 -8.90 -8.38
N PHE A 239 -25.94 -9.60 -9.39
CA PHE A 239 -26.78 -10.79 -9.22
C PHE A 239 -25.99 -12.10 -9.43
N PRO A 240 -26.22 -13.15 -8.60
CA PRO A 240 -25.52 -14.43 -8.75
C PRO A 240 -25.91 -15.12 -10.06
N ASN A 241 -24.96 -15.32 -10.97
CA ASN A 241 -25.10 -16.06 -12.22
C ASN A 241 -23.77 -16.78 -12.54
N PRO A 242 -23.70 -17.75 -13.48
CA PRO A 242 -22.48 -18.53 -13.73
C PRO A 242 -21.25 -17.67 -14.13
N LEU A 243 -21.48 -16.56 -14.84
CA LEU A 243 -20.45 -15.59 -15.21
C LEU A 243 -19.99 -14.80 -13.99
N SER A 244 -20.91 -14.29 -13.17
CA SER A 244 -20.57 -13.63 -11.92
C SER A 244 -19.91 -14.61 -10.97
N GLN A 245 -20.31 -15.88 -10.90
CA GLN A 245 -19.61 -16.93 -10.14
C GLN A 245 -18.21 -17.24 -10.70
N TYR A 246 -17.97 -17.16 -12.01
CA TYR A 246 -16.63 -17.27 -12.60
C TYR A 246 -15.75 -16.04 -12.27
N PHE A 247 -16.34 -14.83 -12.28
CA PHE A 247 -15.67 -13.59 -11.86
C PHE A 247 -15.57 -13.42 -10.33
N LEU A 248 -16.44 -14.09 -9.56
CA LEU A 248 -16.53 -14.13 -8.09
C LEU A 248 -15.72 -15.27 -7.48
N ARG A 249 -15.42 -16.35 -8.24
CA ARG A 249 -14.41 -17.40 -7.94
C ARG A 249 -12.98 -16.88 -8.06
N THR A 250 -12.76 -15.59 -7.84
CA THR A 250 -11.44 -15.06 -7.54
C THR A 250 -11.17 -15.27 -6.07
N HIS A 251 -10.04 -15.90 -5.75
CA HIS A 251 -9.45 -16.00 -4.42
C HIS A 251 -9.09 -14.63 -3.79
N ASP A 252 -9.63 -13.51 -4.28
CA ASP A 252 -9.46 -12.20 -3.66
C ASP A 252 -10.30 -12.18 -2.37
N PRO A 253 -9.66 -12.34 -1.20
CA PRO A 253 -10.38 -12.45 0.06
C PRO A 253 -11.23 -11.20 0.28
N PHE A 254 -10.82 -10.05 -0.25
CA PHE A 254 -11.31 -8.74 0.13
C PHE A 254 -12.50 -8.24 -0.70
N SER A 255 -12.88 -8.92 -1.78
CA SER A 255 -13.94 -8.45 -2.69
C SER A 255 -15.31 -8.28 -2.03
N PHE A 256 -15.65 -9.13 -1.04
CA PHE A 256 -16.85 -9.00 -0.20
C PHE A 256 -16.63 -8.20 1.09
N ARG A 257 -15.39 -7.79 1.38
CA ARG A 257 -14.99 -7.14 2.64
C ARG A 257 -14.75 -5.65 2.53
N ARG A 258 -14.86 -5.08 1.33
CA ARG A 258 -14.62 -3.65 1.11
C ARG A 258 -15.49 -2.80 2.01
N VAL A 259 -16.76 -3.16 2.18
CA VAL A 259 -17.66 -2.46 3.10
C VAL A 259 -17.15 -2.49 4.54
N GLN A 260 -16.63 -3.64 5.00
CA GLN A 260 -16.05 -3.77 6.35
C GLN A 260 -14.75 -2.97 6.49
N ILE A 261 -13.88 -2.99 5.47
CA ILE A 261 -12.63 -2.18 5.42
C ILE A 261 -12.96 -0.69 5.40
N TRP A 262 -13.97 -0.27 4.64
CA TRP A 262 -14.46 1.10 4.59
C TRP A 262 -15.06 1.51 5.92
N THR A 263 -15.81 0.62 6.56
CA THR A 263 -16.36 0.85 7.91
C THR A 263 -15.23 0.99 8.94
N ALA A 264 -14.21 0.14 8.86
CA ALA A 264 -13.01 0.24 9.70
C ALA A 264 -12.27 1.56 9.47
N GLY A 265 -12.09 1.96 8.21
CA GLY A 265 -11.52 3.27 7.86
C GLY A 265 -12.36 4.43 8.39
N LEU A 266 -13.67 4.42 8.21
CA LEU A 266 -14.55 5.47 8.74
C LEU A 266 -14.53 5.52 10.27
N ARG A 267 -14.46 4.38 10.97
CA ARG A 267 -14.27 4.34 12.43
C ARG A 267 -12.92 4.95 12.84
N MET A 268 -11.84 4.59 12.15
CA MET A 268 -10.52 5.18 12.38
C MET A 268 -10.52 6.69 12.14
N PHE A 269 -11.22 7.16 11.11
CA PHE A 269 -11.45 8.58 10.87
C PHE A 269 -12.23 9.22 12.02
N MET A 270 -13.35 8.64 12.47
CA MET A 270 -14.14 9.21 13.57
C MET A 270 -13.32 9.36 14.86
N ASP A 271 -12.47 8.38 15.17
CA ASP A 271 -11.60 8.43 16.35
C ASP A 271 -10.49 9.50 16.24
N ASN A 272 -10.14 9.94 15.01
CA ASN A 272 -9.03 10.86 14.72
C ASN A 272 -9.44 11.97 13.73
N TRP A 273 -10.66 12.48 13.82
CA TRP A 273 -11.33 13.20 12.71
C TRP A 273 -10.68 14.52 12.30
N ILE A 274 -10.00 15.22 13.20
CA ILE A 274 -9.45 16.56 12.91
C ILE A 274 -8.21 16.46 12.00
N VAL A 275 -7.15 15.81 12.47
CA VAL A 275 -5.84 15.74 11.81
C VAL A 275 -5.53 14.37 11.18
N GLY A 276 -6.40 13.38 11.39
CA GLY A 276 -6.18 12.00 11.00
C GLY A 276 -5.10 11.30 11.82
N VAL A 277 -4.75 10.08 11.43
CA VAL A 277 -3.69 9.30 12.08
C VAL A 277 -2.27 9.66 11.62
N GLY A 278 -2.14 10.52 10.61
CA GLY A 278 -0.88 10.87 9.96
C GLY A 278 -0.74 10.24 8.57
N PRO A 279 0.00 10.88 7.64
CA PRO A 279 0.33 10.28 6.36
C PRO A 279 1.04 8.94 6.55
N TYR A 280 0.64 7.93 5.77
CA TYR A 280 1.16 6.56 5.79
C TYR A 280 1.06 5.83 7.14
N ASN A 281 0.17 6.28 8.04
CA ASN A 281 -0.05 5.64 9.34
C ASN A 281 -1.21 4.65 9.38
N PHE A 282 -2.01 4.53 8.31
CA PHE A 282 -3.17 3.63 8.29
C PHE A 282 -2.81 2.20 8.72
N SER A 283 -1.77 1.62 8.11
CA SER A 283 -1.33 0.24 8.36
C SER A 283 -0.79 0.02 9.78
N TYR A 284 -0.28 1.07 10.43
CA TYR A 284 0.23 1.03 11.80
C TYR A 284 -0.87 1.23 12.85
N ARG A 285 -2.04 1.74 12.45
CA ARG A 285 -3.16 2.05 13.36
C ARG A 285 -4.36 1.13 13.15
N VAL A 286 -4.30 0.18 12.22
CA VAL A 286 -5.42 -0.68 11.83
C VAL A 286 -5.80 -1.73 12.88
N GLU A 287 -4.90 -2.08 13.80
CA GLU A 287 -5.06 -3.20 14.75
C GLU A 287 -6.37 -3.14 15.58
N PRO A 288 -6.79 -2.00 16.16
CA PRO A 288 -8.08 -1.89 16.88
C PRO A 288 -9.32 -1.92 16.00
N TYR A 289 -9.17 -1.83 14.67
CA TYR A 289 -10.28 -1.75 13.71
C TYR A 289 -10.46 -3.02 12.89
N ARG A 290 -9.75 -4.10 13.25
CA ARG A 290 -9.94 -5.41 12.62
C ARG A 290 -11.33 -5.95 12.89
N PHE A 291 -11.77 -6.84 12.03
CA PHE A 291 -13.07 -7.49 12.10
C PHE A 291 -12.94 -8.98 11.79
N PRO A 292 -13.76 -9.85 12.43
CA PRO A 292 -13.66 -11.29 12.27
C PRO A 292 -14.19 -11.76 10.92
N GLU A 293 -13.71 -12.92 10.48
CA GLU A 293 -14.28 -13.69 9.37
C GLU A 293 -14.83 -15.03 9.85
N GLU A 294 -16.14 -15.08 10.08
CA GLU A 294 -16.83 -16.24 10.68
C GLU A 294 -16.77 -17.53 9.83
N ARG A 295 -16.47 -17.42 8.54
CA ARG A 295 -16.39 -18.58 7.63
C ARG A 295 -15.01 -19.24 7.61
N ARG A 296 -14.02 -18.72 8.35
CA ARG A 296 -12.66 -19.25 8.37
C ARG A 296 -12.30 -19.85 9.70
N ALA A 297 -11.42 -20.84 9.63
CA ALA A 297 -10.84 -21.45 10.82
C ALA A 297 -9.98 -20.46 11.63
N ALA A 298 -9.44 -19.42 10.99
CA ALA A 298 -8.78 -18.30 11.66
C ALA A 298 -9.52 -16.98 11.33
N ARG A 299 -10.28 -16.48 12.29
CA ARG A 299 -11.21 -15.36 12.15
C ARG A 299 -10.49 -14.02 11.97
N TYR A 300 -9.30 -13.84 12.55
CA TYR A 300 -8.53 -12.59 12.49
C TYR A 300 -7.21 -12.70 11.72
N ALA A 301 -6.98 -13.80 11.00
CA ALA A 301 -5.74 -14.01 10.23
C ALA A 301 -5.56 -13.06 9.03
N ILE A 302 -6.63 -12.41 8.56
CA ILE A 302 -6.57 -11.49 7.44
C ILE A 302 -6.31 -10.07 7.93
N THR A 303 -5.25 -9.47 7.41
CA THR A 303 -4.86 -8.09 7.65
C THR A 303 -5.08 -7.25 6.40
N PHE A 304 -5.34 -5.95 6.59
CA PHE A 304 -5.44 -4.98 5.50
C PHE A 304 -4.57 -3.76 5.86
N GLY A 305 -3.79 -3.28 4.88
CA GLY A 305 -2.86 -2.16 5.06
C GLY A 305 -3.36 -0.84 4.51
N ASP A 306 -4.51 -0.84 3.82
CA ASP A 306 -5.14 0.34 3.25
C ASP A 306 -6.67 0.22 3.23
N ALA A 307 -7.34 1.35 2.94
CA ALA A 307 -8.80 1.40 2.91
C ALA A 307 -9.42 0.86 1.61
N HIS A 308 -8.62 0.52 0.59
CA HIS A 308 -9.06 0.19 -0.76
C HIS A 308 -10.04 1.23 -1.37
N ASN A 309 -9.87 2.49 -0.97
CA ASN A 309 -10.58 3.68 -1.43
C ASN A 309 -9.72 4.90 -1.05
N ASP A 310 -9.15 5.57 -2.04
CA ASP A 310 -8.24 6.72 -1.83
C ASP A 310 -8.90 7.85 -1.01
N TYR A 311 -10.22 8.05 -1.13
CA TYR A 311 -10.94 9.12 -0.44
C TYR A 311 -11.14 8.82 1.05
N ILE A 312 -11.56 7.59 1.38
CA ILE A 312 -11.66 7.14 2.78
C ILE A 312 -10.24 7.10 3.39
N HIS A 313 -9.25 6.65 2.61
CA HIS A 313 -7.86 6.61 3.06
C HIS A 313 -7.33 8.02 3.39
N LEU A 314 -7.60 9.00 2.54
CA LEU A 314 -7.25 10.40 2.79
C LEU A 314 -7.92 10.96 4.03
N LEU A 315 -9.21 10.66 4.24
CA LEU A 315 -9.93 11.03 5.46
C LEU A 315 -9.30 10.38 6.69
N THR A 316 -8.92 9.11 6.63
CA THR A 316 -8.28 8.44 7.77
C THR A 316 -6.92 9.04 8.12
N GLU A 317 -6.09 9.32 7.13
CA GLU A 317 -4.72 9.77 7.36
C GLU A 317 -4.62 11.25 7.68
N LEU A 318 -5.43 12.10 7.05
CA LEU A 318 -5.34 13.56 7.18
C LEU A 318 -6.54 14.20 7.90
N GLY A 319 -7.58 13.43 8.22
CA GLY A 319 -8.80 13.96 8.83
C GLY A 319 -9.55 14.93 7.92
N LEU A 320 -10.24 15.89 8.53
CA LEU A 320 -10.96 16.96 7.83
C LEU A 320 -10.04 17.83 6.96
N LEU A 321 -8.72 17.85 7.23
CA LEU A 321 -7.75 18.58 6.42
C LEU A 321 -7.71 18.06 4.97
N SER A 322 -8.08 16.81 4.71
CA SER A 322 -8.16 16.28 3.33
C SER A 322 -9.35 16.82 2.52
N ILE A 323 -10.41 17.33 3.15
CA ILE A 323 -11.66 17.71 2.47
C ILE A 323 -11.44 18.73 1.36
N PRO A 324 -10.68 19.83 1.56
CA PRO A 324 -10.41 20.78 0.49
C PRO A 324 -9.74 20.14 -0.74
N PHE A 325 -8.88 19.14 -0.54
CA PHE A 325 -8.23 18.41 -1.64
C PHE A 325 -9.20 17.48 -2.36
N ILE A 326 -9.99 16.70 -1.62
CA ILE A 326 -11.03 15.82 -2.18
C ILE A 326 -12.04 16.65 -2.98
N PHE A 327 -12.50 17.77 -2.41
CA PHE A 327 -13.37 18.71 -3.10
C PHE A 327 -12.69 19.33 -4.33
N GLY A 328 -11.38 19.60 -4.26
CA GLY A 328 -10.57 20.00 -5.41
C GLY A 328 -10.59 19.00 -6.56
N ILE A 329 -10.40 17.71 -6.26
CA ILE A 329 -10.50 16.62 -7.25
C ILE A 329 -11.90 16.60 -7.87
N PHE A 330 -12.95 16.79 -7.08
CA PHE A 330 -14.31 16.89 -7.58
C PHE A 330 -14.50 18.08 -8.54
N LEU A 331 -14.09 19.29 -8.13
CA LEU A 331 -14.14 20.49 -8.98
C LEU A 331 -13.31 20.33 -10.26
N LEU A 332 -12.12 19.72 -10.15
CA LEU A 332 -11.27 19.39 -11.28
C LEU A 332 -11.97 18.44 -12.24
N SER A 333 -12.66 17.43 -11.72
CA SER A 333 -13.42 16.46 -12.52
C SER A 333 -14.53 17.17 -13.30
N LEU A 334 -15.29 18.06 -12.66
CA LEU A 334 -16.30 18.89 -13.34
C LEU A 334 -15.69 19.76 -14.43
N ARG A 335 -14.52 20.36 -14.18
CA ARG A 335 -13.79 21.17 -15.16
C ARG A 335 -13.31 20.33 -16.34
N ILE A 336 -12.78 19.13 -16.09
CA ILE A 336 -12.33 18.19 -17.13
C ILE A 336 -13.52 17.76 -18.00
N ILE A 337 -14.68 17.49 -17.39
CA ILE A 337 -15.91 17.17 -18.12
C ILE A 337 -16.33 18.37 -19.00
N LYS A 338 -16.34 19.59 -18.43
CA LYS A 338 -16.78 20.79 -19.15
C LYS A 338 -15.84 21.22 -20.27
N GLU A 339 -14.54 21.31 -20.02
CA GLU A 339 -13.54 21.87 -20.93
C GLU A 339 -12.87 20.79 -21.81
N GLY A 340 -12.72 19.58 -21.26
CA GLY A 340 -11.96 18.48 -21.85
C GLY A 340 -12.80 17.63 -22.80
N ILE A 341 -13.93 17.11 -22.32
CA ILE A 341 -14.80 16.20 -23.09
C ILE A 341 -15.55 16.96 -24.20
N ASN A 342 -15.99 18.19 -23.94
CA ASN A 342 -16.76 18.98 -24.90
C ASN A 342 -15.92 19.69 -25.98
N GLY A 343 -14.58 19.68 -25.87
CA GLY A 343 -13.70 20.30 -26.88
C GLY A 343 -13.62 19.48 -28.17
N GLU A 344 -13.21 20.05 -29.31
CA GLU A 344 -13.18 19.32 -30.61
C GLU A 344 -12.00 18.35 -30.77
N ASN A 345 -10.90 18.56 -30.06
CA ASN A 345 -9.67 17.78 -30.19
C ASN A 345 -9.78 16.40 -29.49
N CYS A 346 -9.60 15.31 -30.25
CA CYS A 346 -9.69 13.94 -29.74
C CYS A 346 -8.63 13.61 -28.69
N ILE A 347 -7.39 14.11 -28.82
CA ILE A 347 -6.31 13.90 -27.84
C ILE A 347 -6.64 14.62 -26.51
N LYS A 348 -7.21 15.83 -26.59
CA LYS A 348 -7.71 16.56 -25.41
C LYS A 348 -8.81 15.77 -24.69
N ARG A 349 -9.72 15.13 -25.42
CA ARG A 349 -10.75 14.26 -24.84
C ARG A 349 -10.16 12.99 -24.23
N GLY A 350 -9.24 12.33 -24.94
CA GLY A 350 -8.57 11.12 -24.47
C GLY A 350 -7.82 11.34 -23.16
N THR A 351 -7.00 12.38 -23.10
CA THR A 351 -6.29 12.78 -21.87
C THR A 351 -7.26 13.09 -20.73
N SER A 352 -8.35 13.80 -21.02
CA SER A 352 -9.41 14.12 -20.03
C SER A 352 -10.09 12.87 -19.47
N LEU A 353 -10.49 11.93 -20.33
CA LEU A 353 -11.12 10.67 -19.91
C LEU A 353 -10.14 9.75 -19.19
N ALA A 354 -8.85 9.79 -19.53
CA ALA A 354 -7.81 9.07 -18.79
C ALA A 354 -7.66 9.61 -17.35
N ILE A 355 -7.70 10.92 -17.15
CA ILE A 355 -7.68 11.51 -15.79
C ILE A 355 -8.93 11.11 -15.00
N LEU A 356 -10.11 11.22 -15.61
CA LEU A 356 -11.37 10.85 -14.96
C LEU A 356 -11.42 9.36 -14.62
N SER A 357 -10.86 8.50 -15.47
CA SER A 357 -10.81 7.07 -15.17
C SER A 357 -9.88 6.76 -14.00
N LEU A 358 -8.76 7.48 -13.85
CA LEU A 358 -7.91 7.36 -12.67
C LEU A 358 -8.66 7.75 -11.40
N PHE A 359 -9.32 8.91 -11.36
CA PHE A 359 -10.14 9.32 -10.21
C PHE A 359 -11.29 8.35 -9.91
N PHE A 360 -11.95 7.81 -10.94
CA PHE A 360 -13.00 6.81 -10.74
C PHE A 360 -12.45 5.50 -10.15
N ASN A 361 -11.32 5.01 -10.64
CA ASN A 361 -10.70 3.79 -10.12
C ASN A 361 -10.21 3.94 -8.68
N SER A 362 -9.75 5.13 -8.30
CA SER A 362 -9.38 5.51 -6.94
C SER A 362 -10.49 5.36 -5.91
N PHE A 363 -11.76 5.35 -6.33
CA PHE A 363 -12.85 5.01 -5.41
C PHE A 363 -12.82 3.54 -4.97
N PHE A 364 -12.31 2.66 -5.83
CA PHE A 364 -12.30 1.21 -5.63
C PHE A 364 -10.91 0.66 -5.29
N THR A 365 -9.90 1.51 -5.12
CA THR A 365 -8.52 1.09 -4.87
C THR A 365 -7.76 2.16 -4.09
N ASN A 366 -6.57 1.80 -3.58
CA ASN A 366 -5.59 2.79 -3.11
C ASN A 366 -4.52 2.95 -4.20
N SER A 367 -4.61 3.98 -5.04
CA SER A 367 -3.84 4.03 -6.29
C SER A 367 -3.24 5.39 -6.61
N ILE A 368 -3.84 6.51 -6.18
CA ILE A 368 -3.29 7.84 -6.43
C ILE A 368 -1.92 8.04 -5.76
N PHE A 369 -1.64 7.31 -4.68
CA PHE A 369 -0.37 7.39 -3.93
C PHE A 369 0.66 6.32 -4.32
N HIS A 370 0.36 5.52 -5.35
CA HIS A 370 1.31 4.59 -5.93
C HIS A 370 2.15 5.32 -6.96
N THR A 371 3.47 5.26 -6.84
CA THR A 371 4.38 6.20 -7.49
C THR A 371 4.18 6.26 -9.02
N SER A 372 4.14 5.10 -9.68
CA SER A 372 3.85 4.98 -11.12
C SER A 372 2.56 5.67 -11.56
N ILE A 373 1.48 5.52 -10.79
CA ILE A 373 0.16 6.06 -11.10
C ILE A 373 0.14 7.58 -10.85
N SER A 374 0.76 8.04 -9.76
CA SER A 374 0.93 9.47 -9.49
C SER A 374 1.69 10.18 -10.62
N PHE A 375 2.77 9.57 -11.11
CA PHE A 375 3.54 10.12 -12.24
C PHE A 375 2.74 10.16 -13.54
N LEU A 376 2.00 9.10 -13.85
CA LEU A 376 1.10 9.09 -15.00
C LEU A 376 0.04 10.20 -14.89
N LEU A 377 -0.57 10.35 -13.71
CA LEU A 377 -1.53 11.42 -13.44
C LEU A 377 -0.90 12.81 -13.61
N ILE A 378 0.33 13.02 -13.13
CA ILE A 378 1.09 14.26 -13.33
C ILE A 378 1.26 14.60 -14.80
N ILE A 379 1.68 13.64 -15.62
CA ILE A 379 1.87 13.84 -17.07
C ILE A 379 0.55 14.24 -17.71
N LEU A 380 -0.53 13.50 -17.41
CA LEU A 380 -1.86 13.78 -17.94
C LEU A 380 -2.40 15.15 -17.52
N LEU A 381 -2.28 15.51 -16.24
CA LEU A 381 -2.70 16.81 -15.71
C LEU A 381 -1.89 17.96 -16.31
N SER A 382 -0.59 17.76 -16.53
CA SER A 382 0.28 18.77 -17.15
C SER A 382 -0.16 19.09 -18.59
N LYS A 383 -0.64 18.07 -19.32
CA LYS A 383 -1.24 18.24 -20.65
C LYS A 383 -2.63 18.86 -20.57
N PHE A 384 -3.48 18.43 -19.64
CA PHE A 384 -4.82 19.01 -19.50
C PHE A 384 -4.75 20.54 -19.25
N LYS A 385 -3.82 20.98 -18.41
CA LYS A 385 -3.59 22.40 -18.11
C LYS A 385 -3.28 23.23 -19.36
N SER A 386 -2.56 22.67 -20.34
CA SER A 386 -2.21 23.41 -21.57
C SER A 386 -3.39 23.68 -22.50
N TYR A 387 -4.52 23.02 -22.29
CA TYR A 387 -5.71 23.21 -23.12
C TYR A 387 -6.69 24.28 -22.63
N GLY A 388 -6.48 24.87 -21.45
CA GLY A 388 -7.37 25.88 -20.87
C GLY A 388 -6.93 27.29 -21.25
N LYS A 389 -7.88 28.21 -21.53
CA LYS A 389 -7.57 29.63 -21.75
C LYS A 389 -6.93 30.24 -20.49
N GLU A 390 -5.87 31.03 -20.68
CA GLU A 390 -5.32 31.85 -19.62
C GLU A 390 -6.38 32.84 -19.12
N SER A 391 -6.46 32.99 -17.82
CA SER A 391 -7.28 33.95 -17.08
C SER A 391 -6.39 34.37 -15.92
N PHE A 392 -6.55 35.60 -15.46
CA PHE A 392 -5.70 36.35 -14.52
C PHE A 392 -4.57 35.54 -13.83
N SER A 393 -3.32 35.84 -14.21
CA SER A 393 -2.14 35.15 -13.73
C SER A 393 -1.22 36.10 -12.99
N VAL A 394 -0.77 35.70 -11.80
CA VAL A 394 0.36 36.37 -11.15
C VAL A 394 1.61 35.90 -11.86
N LYS A 395 2.24 36.79 -12.62
CA LYS A 395 3.50 36.50 -13.32
C LYS A 395 4.64 36.79 -12.37
N PHE A 396 5.45 35.78 -12.08
CA PHE A 396 6.72 35.97 -11.42
C PHE A 396 7.83 35.30 -12.23
N GLU A 397 8.95 36.02 -12.37
CA GLU A 397 10.16 35.47 -12.96
C GLU A 397 10.91 34.67 -11.89
N ILE A 398 11.15 33.40 -12.18
CA ILE A 398 11.89 32.54 -11.26
C ILE A 398 13.38 32.89 -11.37
N ARG A 399 13.86 33.66 -10.39
CA ARG A 399 15.26 34.06 -10.30
C ARG A 399 16.17 32.85 -10.08
N LYS A 400 17.43 32.96 -10.52
CA LYS A 400 18.50 31.95 -10.35
C LYS A 400 18.55 31.30 -8.95
N PRO A 401 18.49 32.04 -7.81
CA PRO A 401 18.53 31.42 -6.48
C PRO A 401 17.38 30.44 -6.24
N PHE A 402 16.16 30.76 -6.68
CA PHE A 402 15.01 29.87 -6.50
C PHE A 402 15.13 28.61 -7.36
N LYS A 403 15.71 28.71 -8.56
CA LYS A 403 16.02 27.54 -9.40
C LYS A 403 16.99 26.59 -8.71
N ILE A 404 18.07 27.13 -8.12
CA ILE A 404 19.04 26.35 -7.36
C ILE A 404 18.35 25.67 -6.19
N LEU A 405 17.56 26.42 -5.40
CA LEU A 405 16.82 25.89 -4.25
C LEU A 405 15.88 24.74 -4.64
N LEU A 406 15.13 24.88 -5.74
CA LEU A 406 14.19 23.87 -6.20
C LEU A 406 14.90 22.58 -6.62
N ILE A 407 16.03 22.69 -7.31
CA ILE A 407 16.82 21.54 -7.77
C ILE A 407 17.53 20.88 -6.58
N SER A 408 18.12 21.67 -5.67
CA SER A 408 18.73 21.13 -4.46
C SER A 408 17.69 20.44 -3.57
N ALA A 409 16.49 21.01 -3.44
CA ALA A 409 15.39 20.39 -2.70
C ALA A 409 14.95 19.06 -3.35
N TYR A 410 14.86 19.01 -4.67
CA TYR A 410 14.54 17.78 -5.41
C TYR A 410 15.56 16.66 -5.13
N PHE A 411 16.86 16.93 -5.27
CA PHE A 411 17.89 15.93 -5.00
C PHE A 411 18.01 15.57 -3.53
N PHE A 412 17.83 16.55 -2.63
CA PHE A 412 17.79 16.30 -1.19
C PHE A 412 16.68 15.31 -0.84
N LEU A 413 15.44 15.55 -1.28
CA LEU A 413 14.30 14.66 -1.03
C LEU A 413 14.50 13.27 -1.66
N LEU A 414 15.06 13.19 -2.87
CA LEU A 414 15.40 11.89 -3.49
C LEU A 414 16.40 11.07 -2.66
N ILE A 415 17.39 11.73 -2.05
CA ILE A 415 18.39 11.07 -1.22
C ILE A 415 17.79 10.74 0.16
N SER A 416 17.18 11.70 0.83
CA SER A 416 16.67 11.57 2.19
C SER A 416 15.48 10.61 2.29
N ASP A 417 14.57 10.66 1.32
CA ASP A 417 13.29 9.94 1.41
C ASP A 417 13.26 8.72 0.48
N GLY A 418 14.19 8.65 -0.48
CA GLY A 418 14.36 7.51 -1.38
C GLY A 418 15.57 6.64 -1.04
N LEU A 419 16.78 7.15 -1.27
CA LEU A 419 18.02 6.35 -1.20
C LEU A 419 18.34 5.84 0.21
N LEU A 420 18.36 6.72 1.20
CA LEU A 420 18.75 6.36 2.57
C LEU A 420 17.79 5.33 3.20
N PRO A 421 16.46 5.49 3.12
CA PRO A 421 15.51 4.49 3.60
C PRO A 421 15.64 3.16 2.89
N PHE A 422 15.89 3.17 1.58
CA PHE A 422 16.10 1.94 0.81
C PHE A 422 17.34 1.17 1.28
N ILE A 423 18.49 1.86 1.40
CA ILE A 423 19.73 1.27 1.90
C ILE A 423 19.51 0.71 3.31
N SER A 424 18.90 1.50 4.20
CA SER A 424 18.61 1.07 5.57
C SER A 424 17.71 -0.18 5.61
N ASN A 425 16.66 -0.24 4.79
CA ASN A 425 15.78 -1.41 4.72
C ASN A 425 16.51 -2.67 4.22
N LYS A 426 17.36 -2.52 3.19
CA LYS A 426 18.19 -3.63 2.68
C LYS A 426 19.17 -4.14 3.73
N LEU A 427 19.85 -3.23 4.43
CA LEU A 427 20.73 -3.57 5.54
C LEU A 427 19.96 -4.25 6.68
N THR A 428 18.75 -3.79 6.98
CA THR A 428 17.89 -4.38 8.02
C THR A 428 17.52 -5.82 7.67
N ILE A 429 17.01 -6.07 6.47
CA ILE A 429 16.67 -7.41 5.99
C ILE A 429 17.89 -8.34 6.02
N ASN A 430 19.04 -7.84 5.54
CA ASN A 430 20.28 -8.61 5.54
C ASN A 430 20.78 -8.90 6.97
N GLY A 431 20.71 -7.91 7.86
CA GLY A 431 21.07 -8.03 9.27
C GLY A 431 20.22 -9.09 9.98
N ILE A 432 18.89 -9.06 9.78
CA ILE A 432 17.98 -10.09 10.32
C ILE A 432 18.35 -11.48 9.78
N LYS A 433 18.62 -11.59 8.47
CA LYS A 433 19.00 -12.87 7.85
C LYS A 433 20.28 -13.42 8.47
N ILE A 434 21.33 -12.62 8.54
CA ILE A 434 22.64 -12.99 9.10
C ILE A 434 22.53 -13.34 10.58
N SER A 435 21.72 -12.61 11.36
CA SER A 435 21.44 -12.95 12.76
C SER A 435 20.80 -14.33 12.94
N ARG A 436 20.04 -14.80 11.95
CA ARG A 436 19.37 -16.11 11.99
C ARG A 436 20.23 -17.26 11.46
N THR A 437 21.06 -17.01 10.45
CA THR A 437 21.77 -18.08 9.73
C THR A 437 23.26 -18.20 10.09
N GLU A 438 23.91 -17.10 10.47
CA GLU A 438 25.37 -17.08 10.61
C GLU A 438 25.82 -16.69 12.01
N SER A 439 25.54 -15.45 12.42
CA SER A 439 26.06 -14.89 13.68
C SER A 439 25.22 -13.72 14.14
N LEU A 440 24.82 -13.77 15.42
CA LEU A 440 24.08 -12.70 16.08
C LEU A 440 24.88 -11.39 16.09
N GLU A 441 26.19 -11.45 16.37
CA GLU A 441 27.07 -10.27 16.42
C GLU A 441 27.24 -9.60 15.05
N LYS A 442 27.47 -10.40 13.99
CA LYS A 442 27.59 -9.86 12.63
C LYS A 442 26.28 -9.19 12.20
N GLY A 443 25.15 -9.85 12.44
CA GLY A 443 23.84 -9.28 12.13
C GLY A 443 23.56 -8.00 12.93
N LEU A 444 23.92 -7.98 14.22
CA LEU A 444 23.79 -6.80 15.08
C LEU A 444 24.64 -5.62 14.59
N LYS A 445 25.88 -5.85 14.12
CA LYS A 445 26.72 -4.81 13.52
C LYS A 445 26.03 -4.17 12.31
N ILE A 446 25.43 -4.98 11.44
CA ILE A 446 24.72 -4.50 10.24
C ILE A 446 23.46 -3.71 10.63
N LEU A 447 22.70 -4.21 11.61
CA LEU A 447 21.51 -3.52 12.11
C LEU A 447 21.85 -2.16 12.73
N ASN A 448 22.97 -2.04 13.46
CA ASN A 448 23.43 -0.76 13.99
C ASN A 448 23.83 0.23 12.89
N ILE A 449 24.34 -0.24 11.75
CA ILE A 449 24.58 0.63 10.59
C ILE A 449 23.25 1.12 10.02
N ALA A 450 22.24 0.25 9.91
CA ALA A 450 20.90 0.63 9.46
C ALA A 450 20.26 1.68 10.39
N ASP A 451 20.38 1.53 11.72
CA ASP A 451 19.87 2.48 12.70
C ASP A 451 20.55 3.85 12.57
N LYS A 452 21.87 3.90 12.32
CA LYS A 452 22.57 5.16 12.06
C LYS A 452 22.06 5.88 10.81
N ILE A 453 21.63 5.15 9.78
CA ILE A 453 21.09 5.74 8.54
C ILE A 453 19.66 6.25 8.77
N THR A 454 18.84 5.52 9.53
CA THR A 454 17.45 5.91 9.84
C THR A 454 17.15 5.82 11.34
N PRO A 455 17.63 6.77 12.16
CA PRO A 455 17.55 6.68 13.63
C PRO A 455 16.12 6.80 14.18
N ILE A 456 15.19 7.32 13.38
CA ILE A 456 13.78 7.46 13.75
C ILE A 456 12.91 6.29 13.28
N ASN A 457 13.51 5.25 12.67
CA ASN A 457 12.78 4.06 12.24
C ASN A 457 12.59 3.07 13.40
N SER A 458 11.36 3.00 13.93
CA SER A 458 11.00 2.13 15.06
C SER A 458 11.20 0.65 14.77
N SER A 459 11.08 0.23 13.49
CA SER A 459 11.24 -1.16 13.10
C SER A 459 12.69 -1.63 13.24
N VAL A 460 13.67 -0.80 12.87
CA VAL A 460 15.08 -1.19 13.00
C VAL A 460 15.47 -1.36 14.47
N LYS A 461 15.01 -0.44 15.33
CA LYS A 461 15.23 -0.53 16.78
C LYS A 461 14.59 -1.77 17.39
N LYS A 462 13.39 -2.13 16.96
CA LYS A 462 12.73 -3.37 17.37
C LYS A 462 13.60 -4.58 17.05
N GLU A 463 14.10 -4.69 15.80
CA GLU A 463 14.92 -5.82 15.38
C GLU A 463 16.26 -5.90 16.13
N ILE A 464 16.90 -4.75 16.41
CA ILE A 464 18.07 -4.70 17.29
C ILE A 464 17.70 -5.26 18.67
N GLY A 465 16.62 -4.75 19.27
CA GLY A 465 16.16 -5.21 20.59
C GLY A 465 15.87 -6.71 20.65
N ILE A 466 15.32 -7.29 19.58
CA ILE A 466 15.08 -8.74 19.44
C ILE A 466 16.41 -9.51 19.40
N VAL A 467 17.38 -9.07 18.59
CA VAL A 467 18.68 -9.74 18.49
C VAL A 467 19.41 -9.69 19.83
N GLU A 468 19.39 -8.55 20.53
CA GLU A 468 19.94 -8.39 21.87
C GLU A 468 19.27 -9.33 22.88
N LYS A 469 17.93 -9.47 22.83
CA LYS A 469 17.17 -10.44 23.65
C LYS A 469 17.66 -11.87 23.40
N ILE A 470 17.87 -12.24 22.13
CA ILE A 470 18.34 -13.58 21.77
C ILE A 470 19.76 -13.82 22.28
N ILE A 471 20.64 -12.80 22.24
CA ILE A 471 21.98 -12.90 22.82
C ILE A 471 21.88 -13.11 24.33
N TYR A 472 21.08 -12.29 25.04
CA TYR A 472 20.83 -12.46 26.47
C TYR A 472 20.29 -13.85 26.82
N LEU A 473 19.40 -14.40 26.00
CA LEU A 473 18.90 -15.77 26.20
C LEU A 473 20.02 -16.80 26.17
N ARG A 474 21.04 -16.63 25.31
CA ARG A 474 22.18 -17.54 25.17
C ARG A 474 23.28 -17.31 26.20
N THR A 475 23.60 -16.07 26.53
CA THR A 475 24.77 -15.71 27.36
C THR A 475 24.40 -15.44 28.81
N ASN A 476 23.14 -15.11 29.09
CA ASN A 476 22.64 -14.61 30.37
C ASN A 476 23.34 -13.32 30.86
N ASP A 477 24.01 -12.60 29.96
CA ASP A 477 24.71 -11.35 30.27
C ASP A 477 23.73 -10.18 30.46
N PRO A 478 23.69 -9.54 31.65
CA PRO A 478 22.82 -8.39 31.93
C PRO A 478 22.99 -7.21 30.97
N PHE A 479 24.16 -7.04 30.34
CA PHE A 479 24.40 -5.98 29.36
C PHE A 479 23.43 -6.09 28.18
N HIS A 480 23.26 -7.29 27.64
CA HIS A 480 22.35 -7.56 26.53
C HIS A 480 20.88 -7.46 26.93
N LEU A 481 20.54 -7.79 28.18
CA LEU A 481 19.21 -7.55 28.76
C LEU A 481 18.88 -6.05 28.76
N TRP A 482 19.78 -5.22 29.27
CA TRP A 482 19.59 -3.76 29.31
C TRP A 482 19.50 -3.16 27.90
N ARG A 483 20.39 -3.56 26.99
CA ARG A 483 20.34 -3.10 25.59
C ARG A 483 19.05 -3.48 24.91
N SER A 484 18.60 -4.71 25.06
CA SER A 484 17.32 -5.17 24.51
C SER A 484 16.16 -4.29 25.00
N ALA A 485 16.04 -4.11 26.31
CA ALA A 485 14.99 -3.28 26.89
C ALA A 485 15.07 -1.82 26.42
N SER A 486 16.27 -1.25 26.32
CA SER A 486 16.50 0.11 25.84
C SER A 486 16.02 0.32 24.40
N PHE A 487 16.45 -0.53 23.46
CA PHE A 487 16.05 -0.42 22.05
C PHE A 487 14.56 -0.70 21.85
N LEU A 488 13.96 -1.62 22.60
CA LEU A 488 12.52 -1.89 22.54
C LEU A 488 11.69 -0.72 23.10
N ASN A 489 12.11 -0.10 24.21
CA ASN A 489 11.46 1.11 24.72
C ASN A 489 11.61 2.28 23.74
N GLU A 490 12.76 2.40 23.09
CA GLU A 490 12.97 3.42 22.07
C GLU A 490 12.08 3.19 20.84
N SER A 491 11.93 1.93 20.41
CA SER A 491 10.98 1.53 19.36
C SER A 491 9.55 1.94 19.71
N ILE A 492 9.10 1.70 20.96
CA ILE A 492 7.77 2.13 21.45
C ILE A 492 7.64 3.65 21.48
N ARG A 493 8.69 4.37 21.91
CA ARG A 493 8.69 5.85 21.91
C ARG A 493 8.51 6.42 20.51
N LEU A 494 9.12 5.80 19.49
CA LEU A 494 9.00 6.22 18.10
C LEU A 494 7.67 5.81 17.46
N ASN A 495 7.13 4.63 17.82
CA ASN A 495 5.83 4.16 17.38
C ASN A 495 5.05 3.55 18.56
N PRO A 496 4.19 4.34 19.23
CA PRO A 496 3.42 3.88 20.40
C PRO A 496 2.39 2.78 20.08
N TYR A 497 2.08 2.56 18.80
CA TYR A 497 1.11 1.55 18.36
C TYR A 497 1.78 0.30 17.78
N GLN A 498 3.09 0.12 18.03
CA GLN A 498 3.80 -1.10 17.69
C GLN A 498 3.58 -2.17 18.76
N SER A 499 2.48 -2.92 18.65
CA SER A 499 2.14 -3.99 19.61
C SER A 499 3.25 -5.04 19.73
N ASP A 500 3.96 -5.32 18.64
CA ASP A 500 5.11 -6.23 18.63
C ASP A 500 6.18 -5.81 19.63
N SER A 501 6.53 -4.53 19.75
CA SER A 501 7.60 -4.08 20.65
C SER A 501 7.21 -4.27 22.11
N HIS A 502 5.93 -4.06 22.44
CA HIS A 502 5.38 -4.41 23.75
C HIS A 502 5.41 -5.92 24.00
N LYS A 503 5.02 -6.73 23.01
CA LYS A 503 5.11 -8.20 23.08
C LYS A 503 6.55 -8.65 23.34
N GLU A 504 7.54 -8.09 22.64
CA GLU A 504 8.95 -8.44 22.83
C GLU A 504 9.47 -8.09 24.24
N LEU A 505 9.06 -6.95 24.81
CA LEU A 505 9.37 -6.59 26.20
C LEU A 505 8.67 -7.51 27.20
N ALA A 506 7.40 -7.83 26.97
CA ALA A 506 6.65 -8.73 27.83
C ALA A 506 7.30 -10.11 27.92
N GLU A 507 7.72 -10.66 26.77
CA GLU A 507 8.51 -11.89 26.70
C GLU A 507 9.86 -11.75 27.41
N LEU A 508 10.57 -10.63 27.23
CA LEU A 508 11.85 -10.37 27.91
C LEU A 508 11.71 -10.40 29.43
N PHE A 509 10.71 -9.70 29.97
CA PHE A 509 10.45 -9.70 31.42
C PHE A 509 9.94 -11.05 31.92
N THR A 510 9.19 -11.80 31.10
CA THR A 510 8.80 -13.19 31.43
C THR A 510 10.03 -14.09 31.55
N ILE A 511 11.04 -13.93 30.68
CA ILE A 511 12.31 -14.65 30.78
C ILE A 511 13.05 -14.27 32.07
N VAL A 512 13.12 -12.99 32.40
CA VAL A 512 13.76 -12.52 33.64
C VAL A 512 13.03 -13.07 34.87
N LEU A 513 11.70 -13.07 34.87
CA LEU A 513 10.87 -13.66 35.93
C LEU A 513 11.20 -15.15 36.12
N ARG A 514 11.23 -15.95 35.05
CA ARG A 514 11.57 -17.38 35.12
C ARG A 514 12.97 -17.63 35.67
N ARG A 515 13.94 -16.78 35.34
CA ARG A 515 15.35 -16.97 35.75
C ARG A 515 15.65 -16.43 37.15
N ARG A 516 14.97 -15.36 37.57
CA ARG A 516 15.34 -14.60 38.77
C ARG A 516 14.22 -14.46 39.80
N GLY A 517 12.99 -14.86 39.49
CA GLY A 517 11.86 -14.82 40.41
C GLY A 517 11.47 -13.42 40.88
N LEU A 518 11.79 -12.37 40.12
CA LEU A 518 11.57 -10.99 40.54
C LEU A 518 10.10 -10.58 40.33
N GLU A 519 9.40 -10.22 41.39
CA GLU A 519 8.00 -9.73 41.34
C GLU A 519 7.85 -8.53 40.39
N GLU A 520 8.85 -7.65 40.35
CA GLU A 520 8.87 -6.51 39.43
C GLU A 520 8.84 -6.96 37.95
N SER A 521 9.49 -8.09 37.64
CA SER A 521 9.46 -8.66 36.28
C SER A 521 8.09 -9.21 35.91
N PHE A 522 7.33 -9.75 36.87
CA PHE A 522 5.93 -10.11 36.64
C PHE A 522 5.10 -8.88 36.28
N LYS A 523 5.16 -7.82 37.10
CA LYS A 523 4.41 -6.57 36.86
C LYS A 523 4.74 -5.94 35.51
N MET A 524 6.02 -5.91 35.15
CA MET A 524 6.46 -5.37 33.86
C MET A 524 6.01 -6.23 32.68
N ALA A 525 6.08 -7.56 32.81
CA ALA A 525 5.58 -8.48 31.78
C ALA A 525 4.07 -8.32 31.58
N GLU A 526 3.31 -8.28 32.67
CA GLU A 526 1.86 -8.11 32.66
C GLU A 526 1.46 -6.75 32.05
N PHE A 527 2.12 -5.67 32.44
CA PHE A 527 1.91 -4.34 31.89
C PHE A 527 2.08 -4.32 30.36
N HIS A 528 3.19 -4.89 29.87
CA HIS A 528 3.46 -4.88 28.44
C HIS A 528 2.55 -5.82 27.65
N TRP A 529 2.14 -6.97 28.19
CA TRP A 529 1.10 -7.79 27.59
C TRP A 529 -0.23 -7.05 27.48
N LYS A 530 -0.67 -6.40 28.57
CA LYS A 530 -1.89 -5.58 28.57
C LYS A 530 -1.81 -4.43 27.56
N LYS A 531 -0.65 -3.79 27.40
CA LYS A 531 -0.42 -2.78 26.36
C LYS A 531 -0.50 -3.36 24.95
N ALA A 532 0.14 -4.50 24.69
CA ALA A 532 0.04 -5.18 23.40
C ALA A 532 -1.41 -5.53 23.05
N ILE A 533 -2.19 -6.02 24.02
CA ILE A 533 -3.64 -6.28 23.89
C ILE A 533 -4.42 -4.98 23.61
N SER A 534 -4.13 -3.89 24.32
CA SER A 534 -4.84 -2.62 24.09
C SER A 534 -4.64 -2.04 22.68
N ILE A 535 -3.49 -2.34 22.05
CA ILE A 535 -3.16 -1.91 20.69
C ILE A 535 -3.73 -2.89 19.65
N ALA A 536 -3.63 -4.20 19.90
CA ALA A 536 -4.17 -5.25 19.04
C ALA A 536 -5.17 -6.13 19.80
N PRO A 537 -6.38 -5.62 20.06
CA PRO A 537 -7.37 -6.28 20.93
C PRO A 537 -7.92 -7.57 20.35
N PHE A 538 -7.73 -7.81 19.05
CA PHE A 538 -8.18 -8.99 18.34
C PHE A 538 -7.06 -10.00 18.06
N ASN A 539 -5.90 -9.85 18.69
CA ASN A 539 -4.81 -10.81 18.57
C ASN A 539 -4.91 -11.88 19.68
N PRO A 540 -5.39 -13.11 19.36
CA PRO A 540 -5.60 -14.17 20.35
C PRO A 540 -4.29 -14.59 21.04
N PHE A 541 -3.17 -14.52 20.32
CA PHE A 541 -1.86 -14.94 20.85
C PHE A 541 -1.40 -14.08 22.02
N TYR A 542 -1.82 -12.81 22.09
CA TYR A 542 -1.48 -11.95 23.22
C TYR A 542 -2.25 -12.31 24.47
N TYR A 543 -3.52 -12.72 24.35
CA TYR A 543 -4.30 -13.24 25.47
C TYR A 543 -3.72 -14.57 25.95
N PHE A 544 -3.41 -15.49 25.02
CA PHE A 544 -2.77 -16.75 25.35
C PHE A 544 -1.43 -16.54 26.09
N ASN A 545 -0.56 -15.67 25.60
CA ASN A 545 0.72 -15.44 26.27
C ASN A 545 0.56 -14.74 27.64
N LEU A 546 -0.43 -13.87 27.80
CA LEU A 546 -0.76 -13.30 29.11
C LEU A 546 -1.30 -14.37 30.08
N SER A 547 -2.14 -15.30 29.62
CA SER A 547 -2.57 -16.43 30.46
C SER A 547 -1.41 -17.32 30.86
N MET A 548 -0.44 -17.54 29.96
CA MET A 548 0.79 -18.29 30.31
C MET A 548 1.62 -17.58 31.38
N LEU A 549 1.63 -16.24 31.43
CA LEU A 549 2.26 -15.49 32.52
C LEU A 549 1.51 -15.68 33.84
N TYR A 550 0.18 -15.72 33.82
CA TYR A 550 -0.62 -16.00 35.02
C TYR A 550 -0.46 -17.43 35.53
N ILE A 551 -0.46 -18.43 34.65
CA ILE A 551 -0.19 -19.84 35.00
C ILE A 551 1.19 -19.98 35.64
N LEU A 552 2.21 -19.33 35.07
CA LEU A 552 3.58 -19.32 35.61
C LEU A 552 3.65 -18.78 37.05
N THR A 553 2.69 -17.94 37.45
CA THR A 553 2.61 -17.31 38.77
C THR A 553 1.48 -17.85 39.63
N TYR A 554 0.91 -19.01 39.27
CA TYR A 554 -0.17 -19.70 39.98
C TYR A 554 -1.47 -18.88 40.12
N ARG A 555 -1.72 -17.95 39.19
CA ARG A 555 -2.91 -17.11 39.11
C ARG A 555 -3.95 -17.71 38.17
N ASN A 556 -4.48 -18.87 38.56
CA ASN A 556 -5.32 -19.70 37.69
C ASN A 556 -6.67 -19.06 37.32
N ASP A 557 -7.23 -18.21 38.18
CA ASP A 557 -8.50 -17.51 37.90
C ASP A 557 -8.33 -16.45 36.80
N GLU A 558 -7.26 -15.66 36.87
CA GLU A 558 -6.93 -14.70 35.81
C GLU A 558 -6.51 -15.40 34.50
N ALA A 559 -5.81 -16.53 34.60
CA ALA A 559 -5.46 -17.36 33.46
C ALA A 559 -6.71 -17.87 32.74
N GLU A 560 -7.67 -18.45 33.47
CA GLU A 560 -8.94 -18.96 32.95
C GLU A 560 -9.71 -17.85 32.21
N LYS A 561 -9.89 -16.69 32.84
CA LYS A 561 -10.57 -15.55 32.22
C LYS A 561 -9.90 -15.10 30.93
N THR A 562 -8.57 -15.10 30.90
CA THR A 562 -7.80 -14.65 29.74
C THR A 562 -7.83 -15.68 28.60
N LEU A 563 -7.77 -16.97 28.93
CA LEU A 563 -7.94 -18.07 27.96
C LEU A 563 -9.33 -18.09 27.34
N LYS A 564 -10.38 -17.87 28.14
CA LYS A 564 -11.75 -17.71 27.62
C LYS A 564 -11.85 -16.59 26.60
N LYS A 565 -11.16 -15.46 26.83
CA LYS A 565 -11.12 -14.36 25.84
C LYS A 565 -10.33 -14.74 24.58
N CYS A 566 -9.27 -15.54 24.72
CA CYS A 566 -8.53 -16.08 23.59
C CYS A 566 -9.44 -16.94 22.68
N ILE A 567 -10.21 -17.85 23.28
CA ILE A 567 -11.16 -18.74 22.60
C ILE A 567 -12.33 -17.96 21.99
N GLU A 568 -12.83 -16.91 22.67
CA GLU A 568 -13.85 -16.02 22.11
C GLU A 568 -13.39 -15.38 20.78
N LEU A 569 -12.11 -15.04 20.66
CA LEU A 569 -11.52 -14.48 19.45
C LEU A 569 -11.26 -15.56 18.40
N GLU A 570 -10.58 -16.64 18.78
CA GLU A 570 -10.30 -17.80 17.92
C GLU A 570 -10.73 -19.11 18.59
N PRO A 571 -11.96 -19.58 18.30
CA PRO A 571 -12.49 -20.82 18.88
C PRO A 571 -11.70 -22.09 18.49
N ASN A 572 -10.82 -22.02 17.50
CA ASN A 572 -10.04 -23.17 17.05
C ASN A 572 -8.61 -23.17 17.61
N TYR A 573 -8.31 -22.35 18.63
CA TYR A 573 -6.99 -22.30 19.23
C TYR A 573 -6.76 -23.47 20.19
N ILE A 574 -6.15 -24.53 19.66
CA ILE A 574 -5.96 -25.82 20.36
C ILE A 574 -5.29 -25.67 21.73
N MET A 575 -4.18 -24.93 21.79
CA MET A 575 -3.45 -24.76 23.05
C MET A 575 -4.26 -23.99 24.10
N ALA A 576 -5.18 -23.10 23.69
CA ALA A 576 -6.00 -22.38 24.65
C ALA A 576 -6.99 -23.32 25.37
N HIS A 577 -7.64 -24.22 24.63
CA HIS A 577 -8.50 -25.26 25.19
C HIS A 577 -7.71 -26.23 26.08
N TYR A 578 -6.50 -26.65 25.67
CA TYR A 578 -5.65 -27.54 26.47
C TYR A 578 -5.28 -26.95 27.84
N TYR A 579 -4.93 -25.66 27.90
CA TYR A 579 -4.62 -25.04 29.19
C TYR A 579 -5.88 -24.77 30.05
N LEU A 580 -7.07 -24.59 29.46
CA LEU A 580 -8.31 -24.60 30.24
C LEU A 580 -8.61 -25.98 30.82
N TYR A 581 -8.42 -27.04 30.03
CA TYR A 581 -8.49 -28.42 30.51
C TYR A 581 -7.61 -28.62 31.75
N LYS A 582 -6.34 -28.20 31.70
CA LYS A 582 -5.42 -28.28 32.84
C LYS A 582 -5.88 -27.49 34.06
N ILE A 583 -6.39 -26.28 33.86
CA ILE A 583 -6.91 -25.47 34.97
C ILE A 583 -8.14 -26.13 35.61
N TYR A 584 -9.05 -26.71 34.82
CA TYR A 584 -10.23 -27.39 35.37
C TYR A 584 -9.90 -28.73 36.02
N GLU A 585 -8.90 -29.44 35.51
CA GLU A 585 -8.31 -30.62 36.15
C GLU A 585 -7.78 -30.27 37.56
N GLU A 586 -6.98 -29.20 37.68
CA GLU A 586 -6.47 -28.72 38.97
C GLU A 586 -7.58 -28.25 39.92
N LYS A 587 -8.65 -27.64 39.40
CA LYS A 587 -9.82 -27.19 40.18
C LYS A 587 -10.78 -28.30 40.56
N GLY A 588 -10.68 -29.49 39.96
CA GLY A 588 -11.62 -30.60 40.15
C GLY A 588 -12.99 -30.40 39.48
N ASP A 589 -13.14 -29.43 38.57
CA ASP A 589 -14.37 -29.18 37.82
C ASP A 589 -14.50 -30.19 36.67
N SER A 590 -15.03 -31.37 37.00
CA SER A 590 -15.06 -32.53 36.10
C SER A 590 -15.91 -32.31 34.84
N GLU A 591 -16.96 -31.48 34.94
CA GLU A 591 -17.86 -31.18 33.82
C GLU A 591 -17.13 -30.33 32.76
N LYS A 592 -16.57 -29.18 33.18
CA LYS A 592 -15.84 -28.31 32.25
C LYS A 592 -14.55 -28.93 31.74
N ARG A 593 -13.86 -29.70 32.58
CA ARG A 593 -12.68 -30.47 32.18
C ARG A 593 -13.00 -31.39 31.00
N GLU A 594 -14.08 -32.15 31.07
CA GLU A 594 -14.47 -33.08 30.01
C GLU A 594 -14.93 -32.36 28.73
N GLU A 595 -15.59 -31.20 28.87
CA GLU A 595 -15.95 -30.34 27.74
C GLU A 595 -14.70 -29.88 26.97
N GLU A 596 -13.73 -29.28 27.66
CA GLU A 596 -12.50 -28.77 27.04
C GLU A 596 -11.66 -29.90 26.44
N ARG A 597 -11.57 -31.05 27.13
CA ARG A 597 -10.87 -32.24 26.62
C ARG A 597 -11.42 -32.70 25.29
N LYS A 598 -12.75 -32.86 25.19
CA LYS A 598 -13.43 -33.25 23.93
C LYS A 598 -13.14 -32.27 22.81
N GLU A 599 -13.11 -30.98 23.12
CA GLU A 599 -12.83 -29.93 22.15
C GLU A 599 -11.37 -29.97 21.66
N VAL A 600 -10.40 -30.15 22.56
CA VAL A 600 -8.98 -30.34 22.20
C VAL A 600 -8.81 -31.51 21.24
N VAL A 601 -9.37 -32.68 21.59
CA VAL A 601 -9.29 -33.89 20.75
C VAL A 601 -9.94 -33.66 19.39
N ARG A 602 -11.11 -33.02 19.36
CA ARG A 602 -11.80 -32.65 18.11
C ARG A 602 -10.92 -31.78 17.21
N LEU A 603 -10.31 -30.74 17.77
CA LEU A 603 -9.47 -29.81 17.01
C LEU A 603 -8.15 -30.44 16.56
N ILE A 604 -7.53 -31.29 17.38
CA ILE A 604 -6.34 -32.07 16.99
C ILE A 604 -6.66 -32.95 15.78
N LYS A 605 -7.78 -33.71 15.82
CA LYS A 605 -8.22 -34.54 14.69
C LYS A 605 -8.49 -33.70 13.42
N MET A 606 -9.04 -32.51 13.58
CA MET A 606 -9.40 -31.64 12.46
C MET A 606 -8.19 -30.90 11.85
N PHE A 607 -7.27 -30.39 12.67
CA PHE A 607 -6.23 -29.44 12.25
C PHE A 607 -4.81 -29.81 12.69
N GLY A 608 -4.64 -30.65 13.71
CA GLY A 608 -3.35 -30.92 14.35
C GLY A 608 -2.28 -31.43 13.39
N ASN A 609 -1.05 -30.95 13.58
CA ASN A 609 0.17 -31.35 12.85
C ASN A 609 0.09 -31.29 11.31
N LYS A 610 -0.84 -30.49 10.76
CA LYS A 610 -0.83 -30.13 9.34
C LYS A 610 0.13 -28.97 9.11
N ASN A 611 0.99 -29.09 8.11
CA ASN A 611 1.85 -27.98 7.69
C ASN A 611 1.01 -26.94 6.94
N PHE A 612 0.79 -25.79 7.56
CA PHE A 612 0.11 -24.68 6.92
C PHE A 612 1.13 -23.70 6.31
N PRO A 613 0.84 -23.14 5.12
CA PRO A 613 1.74 -22.19 4.48
C PRO A 613 1.85 -20.84 5.22
N SER A 614 0.90 -20.52 6.12
CA SER A 614 0.94 -19.27 6.90
C SER A 614 1.42 -19.51 8.32
N ARG A 615 2.32 -18.63 8.78
CA ARG A 615 2.84 -18.63 10.17
C ARG A 615 1.72 -18.52 11.20
N TYR A 616 0.65 -17.77 10.91
CA TYR A 616 -0.50 -17.64 11.82
C TYR A 616 -1.16 -18.99 12.06
N PHE A 617 -1.41 -19.75 10.99
CA PHE A 617 -2.02 -21.08 11.11
C PHE A 617 -1.09 -22.08 11.80
N ASN A 618 0.21 -22.00 11.54
CA ASN A 618 1.17 -22.84 12.25
C ASN A 618 1.15 -22.55 13.76
N ILE A 619 1.02 -21.30 14.21
CA ILE A 619 0.90 -21.01 15.65
C ILE A 619 -0.45 -21.47 16.20
N LEU A 620 -1.54 -21.28 15.45
CA LEU A 620 -2.90 -21.62 15.89
C LEU A 620 -3.12 -23.14 16.04
N PHE A 621 -2.54 -23.94 15.15
CA PHE A 621 -2.80 -25.38 15.02
C PHE A 621 -1.60 -26.28 15.32
N SER A 622 -0.42 -25.73 15.64
CA SER A 622 0.70 -26.53 16.12
C SER A 622 0.41 -27.02 17.53
N VAL A 623 0.56 -28.32 17.72
CA VAL A 623 0.36 -28.99 19.00
C VAL A 623 1.62 -29.79 19.31
N PRO A 624 2.24 -29.60 20.48
CA PRO A 624 3.36 -30.42 20.92
C PRO A 624 2.98 -31.92 20.96
N GLN A 625 3.93 -32.81 20.62
CA GLN A 625 3.65 -34.25 20.56
C GLN A 625 3.17 -34.82 21.90
N ASN A 626 3.78 -34.38 23.00
CA ASN A 626 3.38 -34.79 24.35
C ASN A 626 1.92 -34.43 24.67
N VAL A 627 1.40 -33.30 24.16
CA VAL A 627 0.00 -32.92 24.34
C VAL A 627 -0.92 -33.83 23.52
N ILE A 628 -0.50 -34.22 22.31
CA ILE A 628 -1.26 -35.18 21.49
C ILE A 628 -1.32 -36.52 22.20
N ASP A 629 -0.18 -37.02 22.68
CA ASP A 629 -0.10 -38.31 23.36
C ASP A 629 -1.01 -38.30 24.61
N GLU A 630 -0.91 -37.26 25.45
CA GLU A 630 -1.74 -37.10 26.65
C GLU A 630 -3.25 -37.09 26.34
N MET A 631 -3.68 -36.31 25.34
CA MET A 631 -5.10 -36.13 25.04
C MET A 631 -5.70 -37.33 24.31
N MET A 632 -4.90 -38.05 23.53
CA MET A 632 -5.33 -39.21 22.74
C MET A 632 -5.17 -40.55 23.46
N GLU A 633 -4.38 -40.63 24.54
CA GLU A 633 -4.20 -41.85 25.33
C GLU A 633 -5.47 -42.25 26.10
N GLU A 634 -6.18 -41.30 26.71
CA GLU A 634 -7.44 -41.55 27.44
C GLU A 634 -8.64 -41.91 26.52
N GLU A 635 -8.46 -41.94 25.18
CA GLU A 635 -9.45 -42.48 24.22
C GLU A 635 -9.20 -43.96 23.86
N ARG A 636 -8.01 -44.52 24.18
CA ARG A 636 -7.66 -45.93 23.97
C ARG A 636 -8.04 -46.77 25.17
#